data_AF-A0A3M6ULS4-F1
#
_entry.id   AF-A0A3M6ULS4-F1
#
_cell.length_a   1.000
_cell.length_b   1.000
_cell.length_c   1.000
_cell.angle_alpha   90.00
_cell.angle_beta   90.00
_cell.angle_gamma   90.00
#
_symmetry.space_group_name_H-M   'P 1'
#
loop_
_entity.id
_entity.type
_entity.pdbx_description
1 polymer ?
#
loop_
_entity_poly.entity_id
_entity_poly.type
_entity_poly.pdbx_seq_one_letter_code
_entity_poly.pdbx_strand_id
1 'polypeptide(L)'
;MNSQMILADAKLTNFEKQARDGGRLKCPNITFKNSRYIFSVKGLSWLWNRETCRSQGKDLVSIETEEEWTFINDEIQRRKATCSSSRHMWSIGLTKNAGNWTWVSGRPLTICKWGKGEPSGENDAAFIYKRSSHGEQGVFGSGGRIWGQTYICEISTGKTQDLVAAISGGAEVIRGLQENVTLDGSPSYDPEAVHDDQSGMNFTWHYGKITRNYSFVLETKRDFFTEVNESALQYNGRASGVQISLDTGAMSLGDTCIVRLVVTKDYRNASVYQVIHFSKGDPPKIDQRCFINCLPKISPSVRLSVSSECQGLQCFQISSYEWILYQRYEGNASTAWQRKYDLELITSTPLNASNIVINGGSLAAGNKYRLALFITTTDGLRAMSAYDISTALPPTRGTCSITPSSGISLESYFTLSCVNWTSDSTPLSYRFQYRLKNGMYTVLYHGVNNSIVTLGIPPGNNAENYNIRLNVVVTDNFGISASPVNLTAQVRPSQSLRPDKIKSFLMPNDSLFQEVIRKGDLGKAAQLANSVLATLETRMNFEEKIKVIDFIIRNIASVKVNNTADLLQSSSVIGSALHVLEKVSPGLLELSLSAVDSQTNFLWSTVQLKDVADLSLVTRSAENLVWCLQRVLKISAEMASIDSTLDFQEQLRFFSLFLPVINSRLSQTLQVPQQGERSVNTALKVLGKVADALLALRISDENMISISTGHLKMTLGRHSPNKLAGLQIKGGSGSFILPPWPVTGRNTTSFVDTQMLSMSFNPYTWDSTKERVDSDVLFLDLKDNRSELLEVSSLPDDIVIVIPSKPRTMPNELWYFTTDDDLRFHEITVKYENTLIQVEVKPQEPTVHLFVYFRFGQRPTIRNYDLNATISQYGQCVWTASTHDKKERQPECSSNPLTPIATLARHPGKYFVGRYEGTTSTVWQRKYNLELITSTPLNASNIVINGGSLAAGNMYRLALFITTNDGLWAMSAYDISTALPPTRGTCSITPSSGISLESHFNLSCINWTSDSTPLSYRFQYRLENGMYTVLYHGVNNSIVTFGIPPGNNAENFTMRFNVVVTDNFGISASPVNLTVQVKPSQSLRQDEIRSLEAMIQEVIRKGDLGKAAQLANSVLQIVAQETKMNLEKKIKLLTLSLPTEEVFQSSTALSVVLI
;
A
#
# COMPACT_ATOMS: atom_id res chain seq x y z
N MET A 1 47.32 1.71 -17.01
CA MET A 1 48.57 1.23 -17.64
C MET A 1 48.47 -0.29 -17.74
N ASN A 2 48.68 -0.97 -18.87
CA ASN A 2 48.95 -0.55 -20.23
C ASN A 2 48.69 -1.79 -21.13
N SER A 3 48.05 -1.55 -22.28
CA SER A 3 48.39 -2.13 -23.60
C SER A 3 48.82 -3.61 -23.67
N GLN A 4 47.89 -4.49 -24.04
CA GLN A 4 48.10 -5.61 -24.96
C GLN A 4 46.75 -6.00 -25.64
N MET A 5 46.14 -4.99 -26.25
CA MET A 5 45.13 -5.12 -27.30
C MET A 5 45.86 -4.61 -28.56
N ILE A 6 45.71 -5.28 -29.70
CA ILE A 6 46.49 -5.14 -30.96
C ILE A 6 47.61 -6.20 -31.10
N LEU A 7 47.23 -7.46 -31.40
CA LEU A 7 47.97 -8.42 -32.25
C LEU A 7 47.25 -9.79 -32.26
N ALA A 8 46.02 -9.83 -32.76
CA ALA A 8 45.36 -11.11 -33.11
C ALA A 8 44.46 -11.00 -34.35
N ASP A 9 44.55 -9.91 -35.12
CA ASP A 9 43.65 -9.63 -36.24
C ASP A 9 44.29 -9.84 -37.63
N ALA A 10 45.37 -10.64 -37.69
CA ALA A 10 46.15 -10.83 -38.94
C ALA A 10 46.44 -12.31 -39.30
N LYS A 11 45.69 -13.28 -38.75
CA LYS A 11 45.82 -14.70 -39.14
C LYS A 11 44.51 -15.43 -39.45
N LEU A 12 43.38 -14.73 -39.55
CA LEU A 12 42.08 -15.33 -39.90
C LEU A 12 41.66 -15.14 -41.37
N THR A 13 42.41 -14.38 -42.17
CA THR A 13 42.07 -14.10 -43.58
C THR A 13 42.61 -15.11 -44.60
N ASN A 14 43.34 -16.16 -44.19
CA ASN A 14 43.93 -17.14 -45.11
C ASN A 14 43.33 -18.55 -45.11
N PHE A 15 42.25 -18.81 -44.34
CA PHE A 15 41.49 -20.08 -44.43
C PHE A 15 40.13 -19.94 -45.13
N GLU A 16 39.65 -18.72 -45.38
CA GLU A 16 38.37 -18.48 -46.08
C GLU A 16 38.44 -18.67 -47.60
N LYS A 17 39.63 -18.88 -48.18
CA LYS A 17 39.81 -19.06 -49.64
C LYS A 17 39.89 -20.51 -50.13
N GLN A 18 39.82 -21.53 -49.28
CA GLN A 18 39.86 -22.94 -49.69
C GLN A 18 38.59 -23.76 -49.41
N ALA A 19 37.48 -23.12 -49.02
CA ALA A 19 36.17 -23.78 -48.83
C ALA A 19 35.09 -23.32 -49.84
N ARG A 20 35.51 -22.74 -50.97
CA ARG A 20 34.66 -22.45 -52.14
C ARG A 20 35.05 -23.34 -53.33
N ASP A 21 35.15 -24.64 -53.12
CA ASP A 21 34.84 -25.61 -54.17
C ASP A 21 34.73 -27.01 -53.55
N GLY A 22 33.59 -27.67 -53.74
CA GLY A 22 33.33 -28.99 -53.18
C GLY A 22 31.91 -29.14 -52.64
N GLY A 23 31.02 -29.71 -53.45
CA GLY A 23 29.62 -29.97 -53.13
C GLY A 23 29.41 -30.54 -51.72
N ARG A 24 28.69 -29.78 -50.89
CA ARG A 24 28.22 -30.25 -49.58
C ARG A 24 27.08 -31.23 -49.79
N LEU A 25 27.30 -32.52 -49.49
CA LEU A 25 26.20 -33.45 -49.21
C LEU A 25 25.46 -32.94 -47.96
N LYS A 26 24.41 -32.13 -48.16
CA LYS A 26 23.40 -31.84 -47.13
C LYS A 26 22.38 -32.98 -47.16
N CYS A 27 22.19 -33.65 -46.03
CA CYS A 27 21.02 -34.50 -45.85
C CYS A 27 19.75 -33.62 -45.79
N PRO A 28 18.57 -34.13 -46.19
CA PRO A 28 17.33 -33.34 -46.20
C PRO A 28 17.02 -32.72 -44.84
N ASN A 29 16.47 -31.49 -44.87
CA ASN A 29 15.95 -30.81 -43.68
C ASN A 29 14.75 -31.58 -43.14
N ILE A 30 14.71 -31.82 -41.84
CA ILE A 30 13.57 -32.46 -41.18
C ILE A 30 12.96 -31.51 -40.15
N THR A 31 11.66 -31.64 -39.95
CA THR A 31 10.88 -30.81 -39.04
C THR A 31 10.19 -31.69 -38.01
N PHE A 32 10.27 -31.30 -36.74
CA PHE A 32 9.52 -31.93 -35.67
C PHE A 32 8.96 -30.85 -34.77
N LYS A 33 7.63 -30.87 -34.57
CA LYS A 33 6.87 -29.78 -33.93
C LYS A 33 7.28 -28.42 -34.52
N ASN A 34 7.73 -27.51 -33.66
CA ASN A 34 8.10 -26.14 -33.97
C ASN A 34 9.63 -25.97 -34.05
N SER A 35 10.35 -26.98 -34.55
CA SER A 35 11.80 -26.88 -34.78
C SER A 35 12.18 -27.57 -36.09
N ARG A 36 13.17 -27.00 -36.78
CA ARG A 36 13.76 -27.58 -37.99
C ARG A 36 15.20 -27.97 -37.71
N TYR A 37 15.56 -29.21 -38.01
CA TYR A 37 16.85 -29.79 -37.68
C TYR A 37 17.67 -30.04 -38.95
N ILE A 38 18.96 -29.73 -38.86
CA ILE A 38 19.92 -29.90 -39.94
C ILE A 38 21.06 -30.77 -39.45
N PHE A 39 21.15 -31.97 -40.02
CA PHE A 39 22.19 -32.93 -39.72
C PHE A 39 23.34 -32.76 -40.71
N SER A 40 24.52 -32.47 -40.18
CA SER A 40 25.73 -32.24 -40.98
C SER A 40 26.80 -33.29 -40.69
N VAL A 41 27.26 -33.94 -41.76
CA VAL A 41 28.24 -35.04 -41.70
C VAL A 41 29.69 -34.57 -41.83
N LYS A 42 29.93 -33.25 -41.94
CA LYS A 42 31.26 -32.63 -42.02
C LYS A 42 31.41 -31.56 -40.94
N GLY A 43 31.74 -31.98 -39.72
CA GLY A 43 32.10 -31.13 -38.58
C GLY A 43 33.59 -31.20 -38.24
N LEU A 44 34.08 -30.23 -37.46
CA LEU A 44 35.49 -30.15 -37.03
C LEU A 44 35.64 -30.37 -35.52
N SER A 45 35.11 -29.45 -34.72
CA SER A 45 35.08 -29.51 -33.25
C SER A 45 33.73 -29.01 -32.75
N TRP A 46 33.35 -29.34 -31.51
CA TRP A 46 32.09 -28.87 -30.93
C TRP A 46 31.95 -27.33 -31.02
N LEU A 47 33.02 -26.59 -30.70
CA LEU A 47 33.05 -25.13 -30.80
C LEU A 47 32.81 -24.65 -32.24
N TRP A 48 33.54 -25.22 -33.21
CA TRP A 48 33.43 -24.81 -34.60
C TRP A 48 32.09 -25.21 -35.23
N ASN A 49 31.54 -26.36 -34.83
CA ASN A 49 30.23 -26.83 -35.23
C ASN A 49 29.14 -25.88 -34.71
N ARG A 50 29.28 -25.39 -33.47
CA ARG A 50 28.39 -24.38 -32.89
C ARG A 50 28.47 -23.04 -33.64
N GLU A 51 29.66 -22.53 -33.89
CA GLU A 51 29.85 -21.31 -34.69
C GLU A 51 29.29 -21.45 -36.11
N THR A 52 29.41 -22.64 -36.70
CA THR A 52 28.82 -22.94 -38.01
C THR A 52 27.29 -22.94 -37.99
N CYS A 53 26.66 -23.41 -36.90
CA CYS A 53 25.22 -23.24 -36.72
C CYS A 53 24.85 -21.76 -36.53
N ARG A 54 25.60 -21.03 -35.70
CA ARG A 54 25.38 -19.61 -35.38
C ARG A 54 25.51 -18.67 -36.56
N SER A 55 26.53 -18.86 -37.40
CA SER A 55 26.71 -18.09 -38.64
C SER A 55 25.56 -18.25 -39.66
N GLN A 56 24.67 -19.22 -39.45
CA GLN A 56 23.48 -19.44 -40.28
C GLN A 56 22.17 -19.06 -39.57
N GLY A 57 22.22 -18.34 -38.45
CA GLY A 57 21.04 -17.96 -37.65
C GLY A 57 20.40 -19.15 -36.90
N LYS A 58 21.21 -20.11 -36.43
CA LYS A 58 20.80 -21.36 -35.76
C LYS A 58 21.67 -21.56 -34.53
N ASP A 59 21.45 -22.60 -33.73
CA ASP A 59 22.46 -23.08 -32.76
C ASP A 59 22.54 -24.62 -32.82
N LEU A 60 23.46 -25.23 -32.08
CA LEU A 60 23.45 -26.69 -31.90
C LEU A 60 22.15 -27.13 -31.24
N VAL A 61 21.65 -28.31 -31.60
CA VAL A 61 20.34 -28.78 -31.14
C VAL A 61 20.23 -28.89 -29.61
N SER A 62 19.14 -28.36 -29.06
CA SER A 62 18.78 -28.54 -27.65
C SER A 62 17.68 -29.60 -27.57
N ILE A 63 17.98 -30.76 -26.98
CA ILE A 63 17.03 -31.88 -26.91
C ILE A 63 16.34 -31.84 -25.54
N GLU A 64 15.23 -31.11 -25.44
CA GLU A 64 14.69 -30.69 -24.14
C GLU A 64 13.55 -31.59 -23.64
N THR A 65 13.01 -32.44 -24.52
CA THR A 65 11.89 -33.33 -24.23
C THR A 65 12.17 -34.77 -24.64
N GLU A 66 11.49 -35.72 -24.00
CA GLU A 66 11.58 -37.15 -24.35
C GLU A 66 11.12 -37.39 -25.80
N GLU A 67 10.06 -36.72 -26.26
CA GLU A 67 9.55 -36.91 -27.62
C GLU A 67 10.53 -36.37 -28.69
N GLU A 68 11.18 -35.25 -28.38
CA GLU A 68 12.24 -34.68 -29.24
C GLU A 68 13.46 -35.58 -29.28
N TRP A 69 13.86 -36.13 -28.14
CA TRP A 69 14.93 -37.13 -28.10
C TRP A 69 14.60 -38.36 -28.93
N THR A 70 13.37 -38.91 -28.80
CA THR A 70 12.91 -40.04 -29.60
C THR A 70 12.97 -39.72 -31.09
N PHE A 71 12.47 -38.56 -31.51
CA PHE A 71 12.51 -38.13 -32.91
C PHE A 71 13.95 -38.01 -33.45
N ILE A 72 14.83 -37.34 -32.72
CA ILE A 72 16.23 -37.15 -33.14
C ILE A 72 16.97 -38.49 -33.17
N ASN A 73 16.77 -39.35 -32.18
CA ASN A 73 17.37 -40.68 -32.15
C ASN A 73 16.89 -41.53 -33.34
N ASP A 74 15.59 -41.62 -33.57
CA ASP A 74 14.99 -42.35 -34.68
C ASP A 74 15.57 -41.91 -36.03
N GLU A 75 15.71 -40.62 -36.24
CA GLU A 75 16.31 -40.06 -37.43
C GLU A 75 17.78 -40.47 -37.57
N ILE A 76 18.55 -40.41 -36.49
CA ILE A 76 19.94 -40.88 -36.47
C ILE A 76 20.01 -42.37 -36.85
N GLN A 77 19.07 -43.19 -36.35
CA GLN A 77 19.03 -44.62 -36.65
C GLN A 77 18.71 -44.90 -38.13
N ARG A 78 17.74 -44.20 -38.73
CA ARG A 78 17.33 -44.38 -40.13
C ARG A 78 18.41 -44.02 -41.17
N ARG A 79 19.43 -43.24 -40.79
CA ARG A 79 20.48 -42.78 -41.71
C ARG A 79 21.47 -43.89 -42.12
N LYS A 80 21.64 -44.13 -43.41
CA LYS A 80 22.62 -45.10 -43.98
C LYS A 80 24.07 -44.67 -43.69
N ALA A 81 25.01 -45.62 -43.75
CA ALA A 81 26.43 -45.40 -43.45
C ALA A 81 27.10 -44.25 -44.25
N THR A 82 26.61 -43.96 -45.46
CA THR A 82 27.06 -42.85 -46.30
C THR A 82 26.70 -41.45 -45.77
N CYS A 83 25.84 -41.36 -44.75
CA CYS A 83 25.42 -40.13 -44.07
C CYS A 83 25.67 -40.20 -42.55
N SER A 84 26.56 -41.08 -42.09
CA SER A 84 26.93 -41.26 -40.69
C SER A 84 28.42 -40.97 -40.48
N SER A 85 28.79 -40.46 -39.31
CA SER A 85 30.19 -40.30 -38.94
C SER A 85 30.89 -41.66 -38.80
N SER A 86 32.20 -41.70 -39.10
CA SER A 86 33.07 -42.87 -38.85
C SER A 86 33.12 -43.28 -37.37
N ARG A 87 32.63 -42.43 -36.46
CA ARG A 87 32.61 -42.62 -35.00
C ARG A 87 31.20 -42.77 -34.41
N HIS A 88 30.15 -42.85 -35.24
CA HIS A 88 28.76 -43.02 -34.80
C HIS A 88 28.27 -42.01 -33.73
N MET A 89 28.82 -40.79 -33.68
CA MET A 89 28.45 -39.73 -32.73
C MET A 89 28.15 -38.40 -33.43
N TRP A 90 27.20 -37.64 -32.89
CA TRP A 90 26.78 -36.30 -33.36
C TRP A 90 26.89 -35.25 -32.25
N SER A 91 27.47 -34.09 -32.55
CA SER A 91 27.54 -32.96 -31.61
C SER A 91 26.16 -32.37 -31.39
N ILE A 92 25.81 -32.17 -30.11
CA ILE A 92 24.55 -31.57 -29.66
C ILE A 92 24.83 -30.38 -28.76
N GLY A 93 23.85 -29.51 -28.56
CA GLY A 93 23.97 -28.25 -27.84
C GLY A 93 24.00 -28.39 -26.32
N LEU A 94 24.57 -29.45 -25.75
CA LEU A 94 24.63 -29.66 -24.31
C LEU A 94 26.05 -29.38 -23.80
N THR A 95 26.20 -28.46 -22.84
CA THR A 95 27.50 -28.05 -22.29
C THR A 95 27.46 -27.92 -20.77
N LYS A 96 28.62 -28.12 -20.12
CA LYS A 96 28.76 -28.03 -18.67
C LYS A 96 29.18 -26.61 -18.26
N ASN A 97 28.32 -25.94 -17.49
CA ASN A 97 28.55 -24.60 -16.92
C ASN A 97 28.45 -24.67 -15.40
N ALA A 98 29.49 -24.23 -14.68
CA ALA A 98 29.55 -24.25 -13.21
C ALA A 98 29.18 -25.61 -12.57
N GLY A 99 29.53 -26.71 -13.25
CA GLY A 99 29.25 -28.08 -12.79
C GLY A 99 27.94 -28.69 -13.28
N ASN A 100 27.02 -27.89 -13.84
CA ASN A 100 25.71 -28.35 -14.33
C ASN A 100 25.66 -28.43 -15.85
N TRP A 101 24.95 -29.44 -16.38
CA TRP A 101 24.71 -29.57 -17.81
C TRP A 101 23.53 -28.68 -18.24
N THR A 102 23.79 -27.77 -19.17
CA THR A 102 22.84 -26.79 -19.70
C THR A 102 22.85 -26.83 -21.22
N TRP A 103 21.67 -26.75 -21.82
CA TRP A 103 21.51 -26.61 -23.25
C TRP A 103 21.98 -25.23 -23.72
N VAL A 104 22.40 -25.11 -24.98
CA VAL A 104 22.79 -23.84 -25.60
C VAL A 104 21.61 -22.88 -25.76
N SER A 105 20.37 -23.37 -25.64
CA SER A 105 19.14 -22.59 -25.45
C SER A 105 19.06 -21.86 -24.09
N GLY A 106 19.93 -22.19 -23.14
CA GLY A 106 19.91 -21.68 -21.77
C GLY A 106 19.09 -22.53 -20.79
N ARG A 107 18.36 -23.55 -21.26
CA ARG A 107 17.57 -24.44 -20.41
C ARG A 107 18.44 -25.51 -19.74
N PRO A 108 18.15 -25.95 -18.50
CA PRO A 108 18.87 -27.04 -17.85
C PRO A 108 18.54 -28.39 -18.50
N LEU A 109 19.44 -29.37 -18.36
CA LEU A 109 19.17 -30.74 -18.78
C LEU A 109 18.10 -31.40 -17.89
N THR A 110 16.94 -31.69 -18.46
CA THR A 110 15.80 -32.33 -17.77
C THR A 110 15.59 -33.80 -18.16
N ILE A 111 16.13 -34.23 -19.31
CA ILE A 111 16.04 -35.62 -19.78
C ILE A 111 17.30 -36.42 -19.42
N CYS A 112 17.12 -37.62 -18.87
CA CYS A 112 18.22 -38.49 -18.46
C CYS A 112 18.47 -39.55 -19.53
N LYS A 113 19.30 -39.22 -20.53
CA LYS A 113 19.66 -40.11 -21.65
C LYS A 113 21.15 -40.41 -21.73
N TRP A 114 21.89 -40.21 -20.64
CA TRP A 114 23.31 -40.56 -20.60
C TRP A 114 23.54 -42.05 -20.80
N GLY A 115 24.57 -42.38 -21.58
CA GLY A 115 25.00 -43.76 -21.75
C GLY A 115 25.64 -44.32 -20.49
N LYS A 116 25.80 -45.64 -20.43
CA LYS A 116 26.42 -46.28 -19.26
C LYS A 116 27.84 -45.74 -19.01
N GLY A 117 28.03 -45.13 -17.83
CA GLY A 117 29.32 -44.54 -17.42
C GLY A 117 29.48 -43.05 -17.76
N GLU A 118 28.45 -42.41 -18.32
CA GLU A 118 28.43 -40.99 -18.67
C GLU A 118 27.49 -40.20 -17.73
N PRO A 119 27.70 -38.89 -17.53
CA PRO A 119 28.81 -38.09 -18.05
C PRO A 119 30.12 -38.33 -17.30
N SER A 120 31.23 -38.33 -18.01
CA SER A 120 32.57 -38.29 -17.40
C SER A 120 32.79 -36.94 -16.69
N GLY A 121 33.48 -36.97 -15.54
CA GLY A 121 33.60 -35.81 -14.65
C GLY A 121 34.32 -34.60 -15.25
N GLU A 122 35.27 -34.82 -16.15
CA GLU A 122 36.18 -33.80 -16.70
C GLU A 122 35.70 -33.18 -18.03
N ASN A 123 34.69 -33.77 -18.67
CA ASN A 123 34.19 -33.33 -19.96
C ASN A 123 33.18 -32.17 -19.86
N ASP A 124 33.14 -31.31 -20.87
CA ASP A 124 32.40 -30.03 -20.85
C ASP A 124 31.47 -29.81 -22.06
N ALA A 125 31.41 -30.75 -22.99
CA ALA A 125 30.47 -30.80 -24.12
C ALA A 125 29.87 -32.21 -24.27
N ALA A 126 28.67 -32.30 -24.87
CA ALA A 126 28.02 -33.58 -25.10
C ALA A 126 27.74 -33.90 -26.58
N PHE A 127 27.56 -35.19 -26.83
CA PHE A 127 27.29 -35.80 -28.11
C PHE A 127 26.18 -36.85 -27.95
N ILE A 128 25.45 -37.15 -29.02
CA ILE A 128 24.52 -38.28 -29.07
C ILE A 128 25.09 -39.40 -29.94
N TYR A 129 25.07 -40.63 -29.41
CA TYR A 129 25.55 -41.81 -30.12
C TYR A 129 24.44 -42.44 -30.96
N LYS A 130 24.75 -42.75 -32.22
CA LYS A 130 23.96 -43.71 -33.00
C LYS A 130 24.02 -45.08 -32.34
N ARG A 131 25.21 -45.50 -31.90
CA ARG A 131 25.42 -46.70 -31.08
C ARG A 131 26.63 -46.49 -30.17
N SER A 132 26.45 -46.63 -28.85
CA SER A 132 27.52 -46.50 -27.86
C SER A 132 28.45 -47.71 -27.88
N SER A 133 29.61 -47.60 -27.22
CA SER A 133 30.53 -48.73 -26.99
C SER A 133 29.89 -49.89 -26.21
N HIS A 134 28.86 -49.61 -25.42
CA HIS A 134 28.06 -50.60 -24.69
C HIS A 134 26.84 -51.11 -25.48
N GLY A 135 26.71 -50.72 -26.76
CA GLY A 135 25.65 -51.18 -27.65
C GLY A 135 24.34 -50.40 -27.57
N GLU A 136 24.24 -49.36 -26.73
CA GLU A 136 23.04 -48.54 -26.52
C GLU A 136 22.83 -47.56 -27.69
N GLN A 137 21.58 -47.33 -28.09
CA GLN A 137 21.24 -46.44 -29.20
C GLN A 137 20.67 -45.11 -28.67
N GLY A 138 21.10 -43.99 -29.24
CA GLY A 138 20.55 -42.67 -28.94
C GLY A 138 21.02 -42.06 -27.62
N VAL A 139 21.93 -42.70 -26.90
CA VAL A 139 22.39 -42.20 -25.59
C VAL A 139 23.41 -41.07 -25.74
N PHE A 140 23.46 -40.19 -24.74
CA PHE A 140 24.40 -39.09 -24.64
C PHE A 140 25.75 -39.57 -24.12
N GLY A 141 26.82 -39.02 -24.69
CA GLY A 141 28.19 -39.12 -24.17
C GLY A 141 28.77 -37.75 -23.94
N SER A 142 29.71 -37.65 -23.01
CA SER A 142 30.46 -36.41 -22.76
C SER A 142 31.83 -36.47 -23.44
N GLY A 143 32.36 -35.33 -23.88
CA GLY A 143 33.70 -35.18 -24.43
C GLY A 143 34.21 -33.75 -24.31
N GLY A 144 35.49 -33.51 -24.59
CA GLY A 144 36.05 -32.16 -24.62
C GLY A 144 35.56 -31.34 -25.81
N ARG A 145 35.44 -30.01 -25.66
CA ARG A 145 35.02 -29.07 -26.71
C ARG A 145 35.81 -29.11 -28.04
N ILE A 146 36.99 -29.73 -28.06
CA ILE A 146 37.83 -29.92 -29.26
C ILE A 146 37.44 -31.14 -30.11
N TRP A 147 36.52 -31.98 -29.63
CA TRP A 147 36.06 -33.19 -30.32
C TRP A 147 34.81 -32.88 -31.16
N GLY A 148 34.66 -33.46 -32.36
CA GLY A 148 33.36 -33.46 -33.05
C GLY A 148 33.41 -33.49 -34.58
N GLN A 149 33.19 -34.65 -35.19
CA GLN A 149 33.20 -34.79 -36.65
C GLN A 149 31.84 -34.65 -37.35
N THR A 150 30.73 -34.68 -36.61
CA THR A 150 29.37 -34.41 -37.14
C THR A 150 28.54 -33.66 -36.12
N TYR A 151 27.51 -32.95 -36.56
CA TYR A 151 26.70 -32.08 -35.69
C TYR A 151 25.27 -31.93 -36.19
N ILE A 152 24.40 -31.54 -35.27
CA ILE A 152 23.00 -31.26 -35.55
C ILE A 152 22.74 -29.81 -35.16
N CYS A 153 22.37 -28.98 -36.13
CA CYS A 153 21.85 -27.65 -35.84
C CYS A 153 20.34 -27.71 -35.66
N GLU A 154 19.83 -26.87 -34.79
CA GLU A 154 18.42 -26.59 -34.64
C GLU A 154 18.14 -25.14 -35.04
N ILE A 155 17.15 -24.98 -35.90
CA ILE A 155 16.40 -23.75 -36.05
C ILE A 155 15.20 -23.91 -35.15
N SER A 156 15.23 -23.31 -33.97
CA SER A 156 14.05 -23.25 -33.13
C SER A 156 13.06 -22.35 -33.88
N THR A 157 11.97 -22.93 -34.40
CA THR A 157 10.78 -22.13 -34.72
C THR A 157 9.89 -22.05 -33.48
N GLY A 158 10.50 -22.17 -32.28
CA GLY A 158 9.85 -22.04 -30.99
C GLY A 158 8.91 -20.86 -31.04
N LYS A 159 7.67 -21.04 -30.57
CA LYS A 159 6.57 -20.06 -30.68
C LYS A 159 7.16 -18.66 -30.62
N THR A 160 7.34 -18.06 -31.79
CA THR A 160 7.73 -16.69 -31.86
C THR A 160 6.53 -15.94 -31.31
N GLN A 161 6.72 -14.96 -30.42
CA GLN A 161 5.58 -14.16 -29.98
C GLN A 161 4.94 -13.56 -31.23
N ASP A 162 3.60 -13.64 -31.32
CA ASP A 162 2.89 -13.05 -32.44
C ASP A 162 3.25 -11.55 -32.52
N LEU A 163 3.40 -11.02 -33.74
CA LEU A 163 3.60 -9.59 -33.91
C LEU A 163 2.43 -8.84 -33.27
N VAL A 164 2.69 -7.68 -32.69
CA VAL A 164 1.63 -6.83 -32.15
C VAL A 164 1.35 -5.74 -33.17
N ALA A 165 0.20 -5.84 -33.84
CA ALA A 165 -0.31 -4.77 -34.70
C ALA A 165 -1.14 -3.80 -33.85
N ALA A 166 -0.77 -2.53 -33.86
CA ALA A 166 -1.44 -1.47 -33.11
C ALA A 166 -1.52 -0.19 -33.96
N ILE A 167 -2.65 0.51 -33.88
CA ILE A 167 -2.88 1.80 -34.55
C ILE A 167 -3.03 2.86 -33.45
N SER A 168 -2.36 4.00 -33.60
CA SER A 168 -2.46 5.11 -32.66
C SER A 168 -3.93 5.57 -32.50
N GLY A 169 -4.36 5.73 -31.25
CA GLY A 169 -5.74 6.03 -30.87
C GLY A 169 -6.59 4.79 -30.58
N GLY A 170 -6.10 3.58 -30.86
CA GLY A 170 -6.73 2.32 -30.48
C GLY A 170 -7.77 1.80 -31.47
N ALA A 171 -8.74 1.02 -30.99
CA ALA A 171 -9.71 0.29 -31.83
C ALA A 171 -10.82 1.17 -32.41
N GLU A 172 -11.11 2.32 -31.80
CA GLU A 172 -12.16 3.24 -32.22
C GLU A 172 -11.81 4.67 -31.79
N VAL A 173 -12.00 5.64 -32.69
CA VAL A 173 -11.61 7.05 -32.47
C VAL A 173 -12.58 8.04 -33.09
N ILE A 174 -12.58 9.27 -32.56
CA ILE A 174 -13.15 10.44 -33.22
C ILE A 174 -12.02 11.30 -33.83
N ARG A 175 -12.24 11.78 -35.05
CA ARG A 175 -11.36 12.72 -35.75
C ARG A 175 -12.16 13.87 -36.34
N GLY A 176 -11.50 15.00 -36.56
CA GLY A 176 -12.09 16.12 -37.29
C GLY A 176 -12.20 15.81 -38.78
N LEU A 177 -13.26 16.29 -39.42
CA LEU A 177 -13.36 16.24 -40.88
C LEU A 177 -12.40 17.28 -41.48
N GLN A 178 -11.22 16.82 -41.91
CA GLN A 178 -10.16 17.60 -42.55
C GLN A 178 -9.84 16.98 -43.92
N GLU A 179 -9.27 17.73 -44.87
CA GLU A 179 -8.93 17.16 -46.20
C GLU A 179 -8.13 15.85 -46.09
N ASN A 180 -7.20 15.77 -45.13
CA ASN A 180 -6.34 14.60 -44.93
C ASN A 180 -6.27 14.17 -43.45
N VAL A 181 -6.49 12.88 -43.17
CA VAL A 181 -6.38 12.28 -41.83
C VAL A 181 -5.18 11.35 -41.76
N THR A 182 -4.25 11.63 -40.84
CA THR A 182 -3.06 10.79 -40.65
C THR A 182 -3.38 9.57 -39.81
N LEU A 183 -2.96 8.40 -40.30
CA LEU A 183 -3.02 7.12 -39.61
C LEU A 183 -1.59 6.68 -39.27
N ASP A 184 -1.40 6.21 -38.05
CA ASP A 184 -0.07 5.88 -37.53
C ASP A 184 -0.04 4.47 -36.95
N GLY A 185 0.79 3.61 -37.56
CA GLY A 185 1.04 2.23 -37.16
C GLY A 185 2.31 2.07 -36.33
N SER A 186 3.01 3.16 -36.00
CA SER A 186 4.22 3.15 -35.18
C SER A 186 4.08 2.48 -33.81
N PRO A 187 2.89 2.39 -33.17
CA PRO A 187 2.75 1.60 -31.95
C PRO A 187 2.87 0.09 -32.15
N SER A 188 2.93 -0.41 -33.39
CA SER A 188 3.15 -1.83 -33.68
C SER A 188 4.60 -2.24 -33.42
N TYR A 189 4.79 -3.40 -32.83
CA TYR A 189 6.12 -3.90 -32.46
C TYR A 189 6.23 -5.42 -32.55
N ASP A 190 7.47 -5.88 -32.64
CA ASP A 190 7.84 -7.27 -32.48
C ASP A 190 8.22 -7.51 -31.01
N PRO A 191 7.46 -8.33 -30.24
CA PRO A 191 7.77 -8.57 -28.83
C PRO A 191 9.12 -9.24 -28.58
N GLU A 192 9.79 -9.73 -29.63
CA GLU A 192 11.11 -10.37 -29.57
C GLU A 192 12.26 -9.43 -29.94
N ALA A 193 11.96 -8.23 -30.44
CA ALA A 193 12.96 -7.22 -30.78
C ALA A 193 13.38 -6.44 -29.53
N VAL A 194 14.67 -6.10 -29.44
CA VAL A 194 15.20 -5.23 -28.38
C VAL A 194 14.73 -3.80 -28.67
N HIS A 195 13.88 -3.25 -27.79
CA HIS A 195 13.36 -1.87 -27.72
C HIS A 195 13.16 -1.12 -29.06
N ASP A 196 11.89 -0.96 -29.46
CA ASP A 196 11.41 -0.09 -30.54
C ASP A 196 12.06 -0.28 -31.92
N ASP A 197 12.72 -1.43 -32.16
CA ASP A 197 13.30 -1.74 -33.45
C ASP A 197 12.26 -2.33 -34.42
N GLN A 198 11.71 -1.47 -35.28
CA GLN A 198 10.81 -1.84 -36.37
C GLN A 198 11.56 -2.38 -37.60
N SER A 199 12.88 -2.57 -37.52
CA SER A 199 13.68 -3.08 -38.63
C SER A 199 13.14 -4.41 -39.16
N GLY A 200 12.82 -4.43 -40.45
CA GLY A 200 12.27 -5.59 -41.15
C GLY A 200 10.75 -5.77 -41.05
N MET A 201 10.02 -4.87 -40.38
CA MET A 201 8.55 -4.88 -40.37
C MET A 201 7.98 -4.14 -41.58
N ASN A 202 7.05 -4.76 -42.29
CA ASN A 202 6.30 -4.17 -43.39
C ASN A 202 4.87 -3.84 -42.96
N PHE A 203 4.40 -2.65 -43.33
CA PHE A 203 3.09 -2.11 -42.93
C PHE A 203 2.21 -1.94 -44.15
N THR A 204 1.08 -2.64 -44.18
CA THR A 204 0.06 -2.54 -45.23
C THR A 204 -1.27 -2.11 -44.65
N TRP A 205 -1.85 -1.06 -45.22
CA TRP A 205 -3.11 -0.49 -44.80
C TRP A 205 -4.20 -0.79 -45.83
N HIS A 206 -5.39 -1.13 -45.34
CA HIS A 206 -6.61 -1.28 -46.12
C HIS A 206 -7.67 -0.39 -45.51
N TYR A 207 -8.36 0.42 -46.31
CA TYR A 207 -9.39 1.33 -45.79
C TYR A 207 -10.64 1.31 -46.67
N GLY A 208 -11.79 1.59 -46.04
CA GLY A 208 -13.10 1.53 -46.67
C GLY A 208 -14.17 2.24 -45.87
N LYS A 209 -15.41 2.17 -46.38
CA LYS A 209 -16.60 2.77 -45.78
C LYS A 209 -17.56 1.67 -45.29
N ILE A 210 -18.14 1.85 -44.12
CA ILE A 210 -19.17 0.94 -43.59
C ILE A 210 -20.53 1.35 -44.18
N THR A 211 -21.20 0.45 -44.91
CA THR A 211 -22.45 0.73 -45.66
C THR A 211 -23.74 0.21 -44.99
N ARG A 212 -23.65 -0.49 -43.85
CA ARG A 212 -24.81 -1.06 -43.12
C ARG A 212 -25.10 -0.33 -41.80
N ASN A 213 -26.34 -0.49 -41.30
CA ASN A 213 -26.80 -0.09 -39.96
C ASN A 213 -25.96 -0.75 -38.86
N TYR A 214 -24.81 -0.17 -38.56
CA TYR A 214 -23.96 -0.56 -37.45
C TYR A 214 -24.34 0.27 -36.22
N SER A 215 -24.46 -0.38 -35.06
CA SER A 215 -24.66 0.33 -33.79
C SER A 215 -23.30 0.73 -33.24
N PHE A 216 -23.02 2.03 -33.12
CA PHE A 216 -21.74 2.55 -32.65
C PHE A 216 -21.91 3.33 -31.33
N VAL A 217 -20.79 3.69 -30.70
CA VAL A 217 -20.78 4.31 -29.35
C VAL A 217 -21.27 5.78 -29.36
N LEU A 218 -21.44 6.41 -30.53
CA LEU A 218 -21.86 7.82 -30.63
C LEU A 218 -23.37 7.96 -30.80
N GLU A 219 -24.03 8.33 -29.68
CA GLU A 219 -25.04 9.42 -29.55
C GLU A 219 -25.88 9.26 -28.28
N THR A 220 -25.93 8.05 -27.74
CA THR A 220 -26.47 7.73 -26.43
C THR A 220 -25.45 6.82 -25.78
N LYS A 221 -25.19 6.94 -24.48
CA LYS A 221 -24.42 5.98 -23.69
C LYS A 221 -25.07 4.59 -23.80
N ARG A 222 -24.95 3.92 -24.95
CA ARG A 222 -25.66 2.68 -25.22
C ARG A 222 -25.02 1.65 -24.33
N ASP A 223 -25.85 1.03 -23.52
CA ASP A 223 -25.39 -0.05 -22.66
C ASP A 223 -25.06 -1.32 -23.45
N PHE A 224 -25.41 -1.34 -24.75
CA PHE A 224 -25.17 -2.44 -25.66
C PHE A 224 -24.93 -1.98 -27.10
N PHE A 225 -23.89 -2.52 -27.76
CA PHE A 225 -23.66 -2.35 -29.20
C PHE A 225 -23.03 -3.59 -29.84
N THR A 226 -23.36 -3.85 -31.11
CA THR A 226 -22.84 -4.99 -31.87
C THR A 226 -21.38 -4.77 -32.28
N GLU A 227 -20.53 -5.78 -32.26
CA GLU A 227 -19.14 -5.71 -32.77
C GLU A 227 -19.11 -5.70 -34.31
N VAL A 228 -18.10 -5.06 -34.91
CA VAL A 228 -17.94 -4.98 -36.37
C VAL A 228 -17.69 -6.38 -36.90
N ASN A 229 -18.58 -6.88 -37.76
CA ASN A 229 -18.34 -8.15 -38.45
C ASN A 229 -17.36 -7.93 -39.61
N GLU A 230 -16.15 -8.50 -39.51
CA GLU A 230 -15.09 -8.40 -40.52
C GLU A 230 -15.54 -8.83 -41.92
N SER A 231 -16.43 -9.83 -42.00
CA SER A 231 -16.92 -10.35 -43.29
C SER A 231 -17.91 -9.41 -43.99
N ALA A 232 -18.40 -8.36 -43.32
CA ALA A 232 -19.24 -7.32 -43.89
C ALA A 232 -18.44 -6.11 -44.42
N LEU A 233 -17.10 -6.12 -44.31
CA LEU A 233 -16.25 -5.00 -44.65
C LEU A 233 -15.79 -5.04 -46.12
N GLN A 234 -15.97 -3.92 -46.83
CA GLN A 234 -15.41 -3.71 -48.17
C GLN A 234 -14.30 -2.66 -48.09
N TYR A 235 -13.09 -3.03 -48.50
CA TYR A 235 -11.94 -2.13 -48.57
C TYR A 235 -11.82 -1.59 -50.00
N ASN A 236 -11.86 -0.28 -50.15
CA ASN A 236 -11.85 0.39 -51.46
C ASN A 236 -10.49 1.02 -51.78
N GLY A 237 -9.57 1.07 -50.81
CA GLY A 237 -8.21 1.59 -51.00
C GLY A 237 -7.16 0.81 -50.22
N ARG A 238 -5.91 0.92 -50.68
CA ARG A 238 -4.72 0.28 -50.10
C ARG A 238 -3.56 1.26 -50.10
N ALA A 239 -2.79 1.28 -49.02
CA ALA A 239 -1.55 2.05 -48.91
C ALA A 239 -0.50 1.25 -48.11
N SER A 240 0.76 1.68 -48.18
CA SER A 240 1.87 1.05 -47.45
C SER A 240 2.77 2.12 -46.84
N GLY A 241 3.31 1.84 -45.65
CA GLY A 241 4.12 2.78 -44.88
C GLY A 241 3.76 2.73 -43.39
N VAL A 242 4.69 3.15 -42.52
CA VAL A 242 4.44 3.18 -41.06
C VAL A 242 3.34 4.19 -40.72
N GLN A 243 3.39 5.36 -41.38
CA GLN A 243 2.36 6.38 -41.34
C GLN A 243 1.81 6.59 -42.76
N ILE A 244 0.50 6.77 -42.86
CA ILE A 244 -0.17 7.12 -44.12
C ILE A 244 -1.12 8.30 -43.89
N SER A 245 -1.44 9.01 -44.98
CA SER A 245 -2.45 10.06 -44.96
C SER A 245 -3.64 9.61 -45.80
N LEU A 246 -4.83 9.66 -45.22
CA LEU A 246 -6.09 9.29 -45.85
C LEU A 246 -6.82 10.55 -46.31
N ASP A 247 -7.05 10.69 -47.61
CA ASP A 247 -7.90 11.75 -48.16
C ASP A 247 -9.35 11.48 -47.77
N THR A 248 -9.94 12.39 -46.99
CA THR A 248 -11.35 12.29 -46.55
C THR A 248 -12.27 13.25 -47.28
N GLY A 249 -11.81 13.91 -48.36
CA GLY A 249 -12.59 14.87 -49.14
C GLY A 249 -13.88 14.31 -49.76
N ALA A 250 -13.99 12.99 -49.91
CA ALA A 250 -15.20 12.31 -50.37
C ALA A 250 -16.15 11.85 -49.23
N MET A 251 -15.85 12.16 -47.97
CA MET A 251 -16.61 11.73 -46.79
C MET A 251 -17.53 12.84 -46.28
N SER A 252 -18.71 12.45 -45.77
CA SER A 252 -19.69 13.37 -45.19
C SER A 252 -19.75 13.25 -43.66
N LEU A 253 -20.21 14.29 -42.97
CA LEU A 253 -20.53 14.21 -41.53
C LEU A 253 -21.54 13.06 -41.28
N GLY A 254 -21.19 12.14 -40.39
CA GLY A 254 -21.96 10.92 -40.11
C GLY A 254 -21.47 9.66 -40.83
N ASP A 255 -20.51 9.78 -41.76
CA ASP A 255 -19.84 8.61 -42.33
C ASP A 255 -18.88 7.98 -41.32
N THR A 256 -18.81 6.65 -41.30
CA THR A 256 -17.82 5.89 -40.51
C THR A 256 -16.82 5.23 -41.45
N CYS A 257 -15.53 5.50 -41.23
CA CYS A 257 -14.43 4.85 -41.92
C CYS A 257 -13.93 3.66 -41.10
N ILE A 258 -13.54 2.59 -41.80
CA ILE A 258 -12.80 1.49 -41.20
C ILE A 258 -11.45 1.35 -41.87
N VAL A 259 -10.43 1.17 -41.04
CA VAL A 259 -9.05 0.99 -41.45
C VAL A 259 -8.57 -0.32 -40.86
N ARG A 260 -7.88 -1.14 -41.65
CA ARG A 260 -7.18 -2.35 -41.22
C ARG A 260 -5.69 -2.20 -41.50
N LEU A 261 -4.89 -2.30 -40.45
CA LEU A 261 -3.44 -2.41 -40.53
C LEU A 261 -3.04 -3.88 -40.51
N VAL A 262 -2.20 -4.29 -41.45
CA VAL A 262 -1.53 -5.59 -41.50
C VAL A 262 -0.04 -5.36 -41.40
N VAL A 263 0.58 -5.94 -40.39
CA VAL A 263 2.03 -5.86 -40.17
C VAL A 263 2.63 -7.24 -40.38
N THR A 264 3.73 -7.31 -41.13
CA THR A 264 4.41 -8.57 -41.44
C THR A 264 5.91 -8.48 -41.19
N LYS A 265 6.50 -9.52 -40.62
CA LYS A 265 7.95 -9.68 -40.42
C LYS A 265 8.29 -11.16 -40.52
N ASP A 266 9.26 -11.49 -41.35
CA ASP A 266 9.62 -12.87 -41.70
C ASP A 266 8.41 -13.68 -42.22
N TYR A 267 7.94 -14.66 -41.45
CA TYR A 267 6.75 -15.47 -41.74
C TYR A 267 5.54 -15.09 -40.88
N ARG A 268 5.71 -14.21 -39.88
CA ARG A 268 4.65 -13.77 -38.98
C ARG A 268 3.87 -12.62 -39.61
N ASN A 269 2.57 -12.60 -39.34
CA ASN A 269 1.74 -11.43 -39.60
C ASN A 269 0.84 -11.16 -38.39
N ALA A 270 0.43 -9.92 -38.25
CA ALA A 270 -0.61 -9.51 -37.32
C ALA A 270 -1.48 -8.46 -37.99
N SER A 271 -2.75 -8.38 -37.60
CA SER A 271 -3.63 -7.34 -38.09
C SER A 271 -4.53 -6.79 -37.02
N VAL A 272 -4.83 -5.51 -37.13
CA VAL A 272 -5.75 -4.78 -36.25
C VAL A 272 -6.61 -3.87 -37.11
N TYR A 273 -7.82 -3.56 -36.65
CA TYR A 273 -8.69 -2.59 -37.28
C TYR A 273 -8.94 -1.40 -36.34
N GLN A 274 -9.17 -0.23 -36.93
CA GLN A 274 -9.60 0.98 -36.25
C GLN A 274 -10.85 1.52 -36.94
N VAL A 275 -11.85 1.85 -36.14
CA VAL A 275 -13.07 2.54 -36.57
C VAL A 275 -12.89 4.05 -36.34
N ILE A 276 -13.15 4.85 -37.37
CA ILE A 276 -12.96 6.30 -37.32
C ILE A 276 -14.29 6.99 -37.58
N HIS A 277 -14.68 7.84 -36.62
CA HIS A 277 -15.85 8.70 -36.71
C HIS A 277 -15.44 10.13 -36.99
N PHE A 278 -16.13 10.78 -37.94
CA PHE A 278 -15.87 12.17 -38.27
C PHE A 278 -16.84 13.11 -37.55
N SER A 279 -16.27 14.12 -36.90
CA SER A 279 -17.01 15.18 -36.21
C SER A 279 -16.70 16.55 -36.80
N LYS A 280 -17.57 17.53 -36.54
CA LYS A 280 -17.37 18.91 -36.95
C LYS A 280 -16.32 19.57 -36.05
N GLY A 281 -15.33 20.24 -36.63
CA GLY A 281 -14.20 20.86 -35.91
C GLY A 281 -12.96 19.96 -35.90
N ASP A 282 -11.96 20.33 -35.09
CA ASP A 282 -10.70 19.59 -34.93
C ASP A 282 -10.54 19.11 -33.47
N PRO A 283 -11.20 18.00 -33.07
CA PRO A 283 -11.11 17.47 -31.72
C PRO A 283 -9.68 17.00 -31.38
N PRO A 284 -9.27 17.02 -30.10
CA PRO A 284 -7.94 16.59 -29.70
C PRO A 284 -7.67 15.12 -30.08
N LYS A 285 -6.43 14.83 -30.50
CA LYS A 285 -6.00 13.46 -30.80
C LYS A 285 -5.60 12.77 -29.50
N ILE A 286 -6.36 11.76 -29.13
CA ILE A 286 -6.19 11.03 -27.87
C ILE A 286 -5.69 9.62 -28.16
N ASP A 287 -4.72 9.18 -27.38
CA ASP A 287 -4.22 7.81 -27.34
C ASP A 287 -4.27 7.26 -25.91
N GLN A 288 -4.47 5.94 -25.80
CA GLN A 288 -4.47 5.25 -24.50
C GLN A 288 -3.19 4.42 -24.38
N ARG A 289 -2.32 4.80 -23.44
CA ARG A 289 -1.07 4.10 -23.20
C ARG A 289 -1.16 3.23 -21.96
N CYS A 290 -0.86 1.95 -22.12
CA CYS A 290 -0.76 1.04 -20.98
C CYS A 290 0.54 1.30 -20.19
N PHE A 291 0.44 1.31 -18.86
CA PHE A 291 1.54 1.54 -17.93
C PHE A 291 1.95 0.30 -17.12
N ILE A 292 0.99 -0.50 -16.64
CA ILE A 292 1.20 -1.78 -15.92
C ILE A 292 0.26 -2.82 -16.50
N ASN A 293 0.76 -4.06 -16.65
CA ASN A 293 0.02 -5.22 -17.18
C ASN A 293 -0.32 -5.06 -18.67
N CYS A 294 0.72 -4.78 -19.48
CA CYS A 294 0.60 -4.34 -20.88
C CYS A 294 0.91 -5.43 -21.92
N LEU A 295 0.91 -6.69 -21.51
CA LEU A 295 1.06 -7.80 -22.44
C LEU A 295 -0.19 -7.92 -23.33
N PRO A 296 -0.07 -8.49 -24.55
CA PRO A 296 -1.21 -8.67 -25.45
C PRO A 296 -2.41 -9.39 -24.82
N LYS A 297 -2.12 -10.31 -23.88
CA LYS A 297 -3.09 -10.82 -22.92
C LYS A 297 -2.64 -10.43 -21.52
N ILE A 298 -3.50 -9.70 -20.81
CA ILE A 298 -3.21 -9.20 -19.48
C ILE A 298 -3.52 -10.26 -18.41
N SER A 299 -2.83 -10.19 -17.28
CA SER A 299 -3.15 -11.01 -16.11
C SER A 299 -4.38 -10.44 -15.39
N PRO A 300 -5.48 -11.19 -15.25
CA PRO A 300 -6.67 -10.69 -14.56
C PRO A 300 -6.45 -10.47 -13.07
N SER A 301 -5.44 -11.10 -12.46
CA SER A 301 -5.12 -10.98 -11.03
C SER A 301 -4.24 -9.76 -10.69
N VAL A 302 -3.66 -9.11 -11.70
CA VAL A 302 -2.82 -7.92 -11.54
C VAL A 302 -3.58 -6.69 -12.03
N ARG A 303 -3.41 -5.55 -11.34
CA ARG A 303 -4.07 -4.30 -11.76
C ARG A 303 -3.66 -3.91 -13.18
N LEU A 304 -4.59 -3.32 -13.92
CA LEU A 304 -4.32 -2.69 -15.21
C LEU A 304 -4.25 -1.18 -15.00
N SER A 305 -3.16 -0.56 -15.43
CA SER A 305 -2.97 0.90 -15.35
C SER A 305 -2.87 1.47 -16.75
N VAL A 306 -3.74 2.40 -17.10
CA VAL A 306 -3.79 3.04 -18.43
C VAL A 306 -3.79 4.56 -18.26
N SER A 307 -2.96 5.25 -19.02
CA SER A 307 -2.88 6.71 -19.07
C SER A 307 -3.39 7.24 -20.41
N SER A 308 -4.06 8.39 -20.39
CA SER A 308 -4.36 9.11 -21.64
C SER A 308 -3.19 9.98 -22.07
N GLU A 309 -2.81 9.90 -23.34
CA GLU A 309 -1.86 10.81 -23.99
C GLU A 309 -2.63 11.66 -25.00
N CYS A 310 -2.46 12.98 -24.94
CA CYS A 310 -3.15 13.92 -25.83
C CYS A 310 -2.15 14.66 -26.71
N GLN A 311 -2.46 14.76 -28.00
CA GLN A 311 -1.69 15.51 -28.99
C GLN A 311 -2.54 16.59 -29.67
N GLY A 312 -1.93 17.77 -29.87
CA GLY A 312 -2.56 18.92 -30.52
C GLY A 312 -2.81 20.09 -29.57
N LEU A 313 -3.15 21.25 -30.13
CA LEU A 313 -3.35 22.49 -29.37
C LEU A 313 -4.56 22.43 -28.43
N GLN A 314 -5.55 21.59 -28.77
CA GLN A 314 -6.77 21.40 -28.00
C GLN A 314 -6.54 20.66 -26.66
N CYS A 315 -5.37 20.05 -26.44
CA CYS A 315 -5.06 19.36 -25.20
C CYS A 315 -5.02 20.27 -23.96
N PHE A 316 -4.71 21.56 -24.15
CA PHE A 316 -4.73 22.55 -23.07
C PHE A 316 -6.15 23.01 -22.70
N GLN A 317 -7.15 22.65 -23.51
CA GLN A 317 -8.55 23.03 -23.34
C GLN A 317 -9.41 21.89 -22.80
N ILE A 318 -8.81 20.78 -22.35
CA ILE A 318 -9.58 19.65 -21.81
C ILE A 318 -10.31 20.06 -20.53
N SER A 319 -11.63 19.93 -20.53
CA SER A 319 -12.49 20.25 -19.38
C SER A 319 -12.85 19.02 -18.54
N SER A 320 -12.96 17.84 -19.14
CA SER A 320 -13.37 16.62 -18.44
C SER A 320 -12.97 15.33 -19.15
N TYR A 321 -12.67 14.30 -18.36
CA TYR A 321 -12.49 12.91 -18.80
C TYR A 321 -13.69 12.05 -18.38
N GLU A 322 -14.04 11.05 -19.17
CA GLU A 322 -15.09 10.07 -18.86
C GLU A 322 -14.65 8.68 -19.34
N TRP A 323 -14.39 7.77 -18.39
CA TRP A 323 -14.03 6.38 -18.66
C TRP A 323 -15.25 5.45 -18.62
N ILE A 324 -15.36 4.56 -19.61
CA ILE A 324 -16.42 3.55 -19.70
C ILE A 324 -15.82 2.20 -20.07
N LEU A 325 -16.24 1.13 -19.37
CA LEU A 325 -15.79 -0.24 -19.63
C LEU A 325 -16.92 -1.08 -20.21
N TYR A 326 -16.62 -1.82 -21.26
CA TYR A 326 -17.50 -2.78 -21.90
C TYR A 326 -16.91 -4.20 -21.83
N GLN A 327 -17.75 -5.21 -21.69
CA GLN A 327 -17.39 -6.63 -21.78
C GLN A 327 -18.00 -7.23 -23.05
N ARG A 328 -17.23 -8.06 -23.75
CA ARG A 328 -17.69 -8.75 -24.96
C ARG A 328 -18.50 -9.99 -24.61
N TYR A 329 -19.65 -10.15 -25.25
CA TYR A 329 -20.51 -11.33 -25.16
C TYR A 329 -20.75 -11.91 -26.56
N GLU A 330 -20.71 -13.23 -26.66
CA GLU A 330 -21.02 -13.96 -27.89
C GLU A 330 -22.47 -14.44 -27.82
N GLY A 331 -23.34 -13.85 -28.66
CA GLY A 331 -24.72 -14.32 -28.85
C GLY A 331 -24.83 -15.22 -30.08
N ASN A 332 -25.96 -15.93 -30.22
CA ASN A 332 -26.19 -16.90 -31.30
C ASN A 332 -26.16 -16.31 -32.72
N ALA A 333 -26.36 -14.99 -32.89
CA ALA A 333 -26.41 -14.32 -34.21
C ALA A 333 -25.40 -13.17 -34.40
N SER A 334 -24.85 -12.62 -33.31
CA SER A 334 -23.88 -11.51 -33.36
C SER A 334 -23.06 -11.43 -32.07
N THR A 335 -21.80 -11.03 -32.17
CA THR A 335 -20.99 -10.61 -31.02
C THR A 335 -21.33 -9.17 -30.63
N ALA A 336 -21.37 -8.88 -29.34
CA ALA A 336 -21.75 -7.58 -28.84
C ALA A 336 -20.98 -7.17 -27.59
N TRP A 337 -20.89 -5.87 -27.38
CA TRP A 337 -20.28 -5.23 -26.23
C TRP A 337 -21.38 -4.74 -25.29
N GLN A 338 -21.29 -5.13 -24.02
CA GLN A 338 -22.22 -4.69 -22.97
C GLN A 338 -21.47 -3.87 -21.93
N ARG A 339 -22.06 -2.75 -21.51
CA ARG A 339 -21.49 -1.87 -20.49
C ARG A 339 -21.42 -2.58 -19.14
N LYS A 340 -20.27 -2.46 -18.49
CA LYS A 340 -20.10 -2.77 -17.07
C LYS A 340 -20.50 -1.54 -16.25
N TYR A 341 -21.57 -1.66 -15.49
CA TYR A 341 -21.93 -0.69 -14.45
C TYR A 341 -20.98 -0.85 -13.26
N ASP A 342 -20.92 0.17 -12.40
CA ASP A 342 -20.11 0.19 -11.17
C ASP A 342 -18.58 0.14 -11.41
N LEU A 343 -18.10 0.75 -12.49
CA LEU A 343 -16.67 0.88 -12.77
C LEU A 343 -15.92 1.52 -11.58
N GLU A 344 -16.57 2.43 -10.87
CA GLU A 344 -16.04 3.09 -9.66
C GLU A 344 -15.70 2.12 -8.52
N LEU A 345 -16.40 0.99 -8.39
CA LEU A 345 -16.13 -0.03 -7.35
C LEU A 345 -14.88 -0.85 -7.65
N ILE A 346 -14.47 -0.91 -8.92
CA ILE A 346 -13.35 -1.73 -9.39
C ILE A 346 -12.13 -0.89 -9.80
N THR A 347 -12.16 0.43 -9.61
CA THR A 347 -11.06 1.33 -9.94
C THR A 347 -10.40 1.96 -8.70
N SER A 348 -9.11 2.26 -8.80
CA SER A 348 -8.34 2.98 -7.76
C SER A 348 -8.03 4.45 -8.10
N THR A 349 -8.62 4.95 -9.18
CA THR A 349 -8.51 6.34 -9.67
C THR A 349 -9.91 6.91 -9.89
N PRO A 350 -10.11 8.23 -9.75
CA PRO A 350 -11.36 8.86 -10.15
C PRO A 350 -11.66 8.64 -11.64
N LEU A 351 -12.93 8.38 -12.00
CA LEU A 351 -13.34 8.17 -13.41
C LEU A 351 -13.31 9.46 -14.27
N ASN A 352 -13.08 10.61 -13.64
CA ASN A 352 -12.87 11.90 -14.30
C ASN A 352 -11.40 12.32 -14.38
N ALA A 353 -10.47 11.45 -13.99
CA ALA A 353 -9.04 11.69 -14.10
C ALA A 353 -8.50 11.31 -15.49
N SER A 354 -7.34 11.86 -15.85
CA SER A 354 -6.64 11.56 -17.10
C SER A 354 -6.10 10.12 -17.18
N ASN A 355 -6.11 9.40 -16.05
CA ASN A 355 -5.57 8.06 -15.91
C ASN A 355 -6.61 7.15 -15.24
N ILE A 356 -6.59 5.87 -15.59
CA ILE A 356 -7.43 4.86 -14.95
C ILE A 356 -6.63 3.65 -14.46
N VAL A 357 -6.91 3.22 -13.24
CA VAL A 357 -6.41 1.97 -12.67
C VAL A 357 -7.56 1.04 -12.37
N ILE A 358 -7.65 -0.09 -13.08
CA ILE A 358 -8.59 -1.17 -12.81
C ILE A 358 -7.91 -2.17 -11.85
N ASN A 359 -8.55 -2.45 -10.73
CA ASN A 359 -8.01 -3.30 -9.67
C ASN A 359 -7.86 -4.75 -10.14
N GLY A 360 -6.76 -5.39 -9.75
CA GLY A 360 -6.53 -6.83 -10.00
C GLY A 360 -7.64 -7.68 -9.37
N GLY A 361 -8.03 -8.74 -10.06
CA GLY A 361 -9.15 -9.62 -9.68
C GLY A 361 -10.53 -9.13 -10.15
N SER A 362 -10.64 -7.92 -10.71
CA SER A 362 -11.94 -7.34 -11.10
C SER A 362 -12.42 -7.78 -12.49
N LEU A 363 -11.49 -8.14 -13.38
CA LEU A 363 -11.79 -8.61 -14.73
C LEU A 363 -11.78 -10.14 -14.75
N ALA A 364 -12.85 -10.75 -15.25
CA ALA A 364 -12.94 -12.20 -15.39
C ALA A 364 -11.94 -12.71 -16.45
N ALA A 365 -11.21 -13.76 -16.11
CA ALA A 365 -10.23 -14.42 -16.98
C ALA A 365 -10.84 -14.92 -18.29
N GLY A 366 -10.06 -14.95 -19.38
CA GLY A 366 -10.48 -15.46 -20.68
C GLY A 366 -11.51 -14.61 -21.44
N ASN A 367 -11.85 -13.42 -20.94
CA ASN A 367 -12.79 -12.49 -21.57
C ASN A 367 -12.08 -11.35 -22.31
N LYS A 368 -12.81 -10.70 -23.22
CA LYS A 368 -12.40 -9.45 -23.88
C LYS A 368 -13.19 -8.27 -23.33
N TYR A 369 -12.50 -7.15 -23.12
CA TYR A 369 -13.06 -5.89 -22.65
C TYR A 369 -12.68 -4.75 -23.59
N ARG A 370 -13.48 -3.69 -23.62
CA ARG A 370 -13.19 -2.44 -24.33
C ARG A 370 -13.27 -1.29 -23.36
N LEU A 371 -12.17 -0.57 -23.21
CA LEU A 371 -12.05 0.60 -22.37
C LEU A 371 -12.17 1.85 -23.25
N ALA A 372 -13.32 2.51 -23.20
CA ALA A 372 -13.57 3.74 -23.93
C ALA A 372 -13.25 4.94 -23.04
N LEU A 373 -12.52 5.90 -23.61
CA LEU A 373 -12.25 7.20 -23.02
C LEU A 373 -12.93 8.27 -23.85
N PHE A 374 -13.74 9.10 -23.20
CA PHE A 374 -14.30 10.33 -23.77
C PHE A 374 -13.64 11.53 -23.12
N ILE A 375 -13.28 12.50 -23.96
CA ILE A 375 -12.76 13.80 -23.53
C ILE A 375 -13.66 14.89 -24.10
N THR A 376 -13.96 15.88 -23.28
CA THR A 376 -14.66 17.10 -23.69
C THR A 376 -13.73 18.27 -23.46
N THR A 377 -13.65 19.17 -24.44
CA THR A 377 -12.92 20.43 -24.34
C THR A 377 -13.84 21.58 -23.93
N THR A 378 -13.26 22.69 -23.47
CA THR A 378 -14.02 23.88 -23.01
C THR A 378 -14.87 24.52 -24.11
N ASP A 379 -14.49 24.33 -25.38
CA ASP A 379 -15.25 24.78 -26.56
C ASP A 379 -16.34 23.78 -26.99
N GLY A 380 -16.52 22.68 -26.26
CA GLY A 380 -17.56 21.68 -26.48
C GLY A 380 -17.22 20.61 -27.52
N LEU A 381 -15.99 20.57 -28.05
CA LEU A 381 -15.56 19.47 -28.91
C LEU A 381 -15.43 18.18 -28.08
N ARG A 382 -15.80 17.06 -28.69
CA ARG A 382 -15.75 15.74 -28.06
C ARG A 382 -14.77 14.84 -28.81
N ALA A 383 -13.80 14.29 -28.08
CA ALA A 383 -12.87 13.29 -28.58
C ALA A 383 -13.14 11.94 -27.91
N MET A 384 -12.75 10.87 -28.59
CA MET A 384 -12.86 9.51 -28.08
C MET A 384 -11.70 8.65 -28.58
N SER A 385 -11.28 7.73 -27.72
CA SER A 385 -10.37 6.63 -28.02
C SER A 385 -10.87 5.38 -27.30
N ALA A 386 -10.72 4.20 -27.91
CA ALA A 386 -11.04 2.91 -27.29
C ALA A 386 -9.84 1.95 -27.30
N TYR A 387 -9.60 1.31 -26.15
CA TYR A 387 -8.54 0.32 -25.96
C TYR A 387 -9.14 -1.07 -25.68
N ASP A 388 -8.82 -2.04 -26.52
CA ASP A 388 -9.29 -3.42 -26.37
C ASP A 388 -8.33 -4.23 -25.51
N ILE A 389 -8.89 -4.91 -24.51
CA ILE A 389 -8.18 -5.65 -23.49
C ILE A 389 -8.57 -7.12 -23.60
N SER A 390 -7.59 -8.01 -23.62
CA SER A 390 -7.80 -9.46 -23.54
C SER A 390 -7.22 -10.00 -22.25
N THR A 391 -8.00 -10.74 -21.47
CA THR A 391 -7.52 -11.37 -20.23
C THR A 391 -7.07 -12.81 -20.48
N ALA A 392 -5.92 -13.20 -19.93
CA ALA A 392 -5.41 -14.56 -20.03
C ALA A 392 -6.16 -15.55 -19.10
N LEU A 393 -6.12 -16.83 -19.44
CA LEU A 393 -6.54 -17.91 -18.55
C LEU A 393 -5.36 -18.29 -17.63
N PRO A 394 -5.55 -18.33 -16.30
CA PRO A 394 -4.50 -18.76 -15.40
C PRO A 394 -4.26 -20.28 -15.49
N PRO A 395 -3.11 -20.78 -14.98
CA PRO A 395 -2.93 -22.21 -14.78
C PRO A 395 -4.07 -22.82 -13.93
N THR A 396 -4.54 -24.03 -14.27
CA THR A 396 -5.66 -24.68 -13.57
C THR A 396 -5.42 -26.18 -13.35
N ARG A 397 -6.37 -26.82 -12.63
CA ARG A 397 -6.49 -28.28 -12.37
C ARG A 397 -5.46 -28.91 -11.44
N GLY A 398 -4.41 -28.17 -11.08
CA GLY A 398 -3.37 -28.69 -10.21
C GLY A 398 -3.70 -28.60 -8.72
N THR A 399 -2.92 -29.34 -7.94
CA THR A 399 -2.98 -29.34 -6.47
C THR A 399 -1.57 -29.26 -5.91
N CYS A 400 -1.40 -28.57 -4.79
CA CYS A 400 -0.13 -28.55 -4.06
C CYS A 400 -0.28 -29.20 -2.68
N SER A 401 0.79 -29.81 -2.17
CA SER A 401 0.83 -30.46 -0.86
C SER A 401 2.18 -30.26 -0.16
N ILE A 402 2.18 -30.40 1.17
CA ILE A 402 3.37 -30.45 2.01
C ILE A 402 3.35 -31.76 2.81
N THR A 403 4.49 -32.46 2.87
CA THR A 403 4.61 -33.74 3.61
C THR A 403 5.98 -33.84 4.28
N PRO A 404 6.07 -34.19 5.59
CA PRO A 404 4.95 -34.40 6.52
C PRO A 404 4.22 -33.10 6.88
N SER A 405 3.00 -33.19 7.40
CA SER A 405 2.23 -32.02 7.86
C SER A 405 2.68 -31.51 9.25
N SER A 406 3.59 -32.23 9.92
CA SER A 406 4.20 -31.80 11.16
C SER A 406 5.67 -32.24 11.24
N GLY A 407 6.49 -31.45 11.94
CA GLY A 407 7.90 -31.76 12.14
C GLY A 407 8.60 -30.80 13.09
N ILE A 408 9.93 -30.93 13.16
CA ILE A 408 10.81 -30.16 14.05
C ILE A 408 11.77 -29.33 13.18
N SER A 409 11.91 -28.05 13.50
CA SER A 409 12.81 -27.14 12.77
C SER A 409 14.26 -27.63 12.83
N LEU A 410 14.97 -27.54 11.69
CA LEU A 410 16.35 -28.04 11.46
C LEU A 410 16.55 -29.56 11.60
N GLU A 411 15.50 -30.35 11.84
CA GLU A 411 15.60 -31.81 12.00
C GLU A 411 14.71 -32.56 10.99
N SER A 412 13.51 -32.05 10.70
CA SER A 412 12.58 -32.66 9.75
C SER A 412 12.75 -32.09 8.34
N TYR A 413 12.76 -32.98 7.35
CA TYR A 413 12.69 -32.63 5.93
C TYR A 413 11.23 -32.54 5.50
N PHE A 414 10.89 -31.47 4.76
CA PHE A 414 9.56 -31.27 4.19
C PHE A 414 9.64 -31.32 2.67
N THR A 415 8.80 -32.15 2.07
CA THR A 415 8.59 -32.22 0.63
C THR A 415 7.38 -31.36 0.27
N LEU A 416 7.61 -30.37 -0.59
CA LEU A 416 6.58 -29.50 -1.16
C LEU A 416 6.41 -29.90 -2.62
N SER A 417 5.20 -30.25 -3.03
CA SER A 417 4.94 -30.75 -4.39
C SER A 417 3.66 -30.15 -4.97
N CYS A 418 3.72 -29.72 -6.22
CA CYS A 418 2.59 -29.25 -7.02
C CYS A 418 2.46 -30.12 -8.27
N VAL A 419 1.32 -30.77 -8.44
CA VAL A 419 1.08 -31.73 -9.53
C VAL A 419 -0.20 -31.39 -10.29
N ASN A 420 -0.32 -31.90 -11.51
CA ASN A 420 -1.50 -31.76 -12.38
C ASN A 420 -1.86 -30.32 -12.81
N TRP A 421 -0.95 -29.35 -12.65
CA TRP A 421 -1.16 -28.00 -13.18
C TRP A 421 -1.05 -28.00 -14.70
N THR A 422 -2.00 -27.32 -15.35
CA THR A 422 -2.09 -27.19 -16.81
C THR A 422 -2.22 -25.72 -17.20
N SER A 423 -1.56 -25.30 -18.27
CA SER A 423 -1.61 -23.96 -18.84
C SER A 423 -1.36 -24.01 -20.35
N ASP A 424 -1.93 -23.07 -21.08
CA ASP A 424 -1.67 -22.86 -22.52
C ASP A 424 -0.26 -22.31 -22.78
N SER A 425 0.40 -21.87 -21.71
CA SER A 425 1.71 -21.22 -21.68
C SER A 425 2.63 -21.95 -20.71
N THR A 426 3.71 -22.52 -21.22
CA THR A 426 4.70 -23.29 -20.44
C THR A 426 6.13 -22.83 -20.79
N PRO A 427 7.14 -23.05 -19.93
CA PRO A 427 7.09 -23.77 -18.65
C PRO A 427 6.35 -23.00 -17.54
N LEU A 428 5.86 -23.73 -16.53
CA LEU A 428 5.32 -23.15 -15.30
C LEU A 428 6.45 -22.89 -14.30
N SER A 429 6.33 -21.81 -13.54
CA SER A 429 7.14 -21.52 -12.37
C SER A 429 6.32 -21.68 -11.08
N TYR A 430 6.99 -22.11 -10.03
CA TYR A 430 6.42 -22.42 -8.72
C TYR A 430 7.13 -21.57 -7.68
N ARG A 431 6.34 -20.91 -6.84
CA ARG A 431 6.83 -20.07 -5.76
C ARG A 431 6.21 -20.50 -4.44
N PHE A 432 7.06 -20.91 -3.49
CA PHE A 432 6.65 -21.35 -2.16
C PHE A 432 7.03 -20.27 -1.14
N GLN A 433 6.09 -19.39 -0.82
CA GLN A 433 6.31 -18.24 0.06
C GLN A 433 5.71 -18.48 1.45
N TYR A 434 6.28 -17.89 2.50
CA TYR A 434 5.65 -17.84 3.82
C TYR A 434 6.04 -16.56 4.57
N ARG A 435 5.39 -16.33 5.71
CA ARG A 435 5.64 -15.18 6.60
C ARG A 435 6.27 -15.65 7.91
N LEU A 436 7.34 -15.00 8.33
CA LEU A 436 8.07 -15.27 9.57
C LEU A 436 7.33 -14.70 10.79
N LYS A 437 7.64 -15.20 12.00
CA LYS A 437 7.05 -14.76 13.28
C LYS A 437 7.17 -13.25 13.51
N ASN A 438 8.28 -12.65 13.09
CA ASN A 438 8.54 -11.21 13.20
C ASN A 438 7.81 -10.35 12.15
N GLY A 439 7.00 -10.97 11.28
CA GLY A 439 6.21 -10.28 10.25
C GLY A 439 6.89 -10.17 8.88
N MET A 440 8.17 -10.55 8.75
CA MET A 440 8.94 -10.52 7.50
C MET A 440 8.47 -11.60 6.51
N TYR A 441 8.59 -11.32 5.22
CA TYR A 441 8.30 -12.30 4.17
C TYR A 441 9.57 -13.02 3.73
N THR A 442 9.45 -14.27 3.32
CA THR A 442 10.55 -15.00 2.70
C THR A 442 10.02 -16.07 1.76
N VAL A 443 10.90 -16.64 0.95
CA VAL A 443 10.56 -17.65 -0.05
C VAL A 443 11.47 -18.85 0.09
N LEU A 444 10.87 -20.05 0.15
CA LEU A 444 11.61 -21.31 0.22
C LEU A 444 12.22 -21.67 -1.15
N TYR A 445 11.47 -21.38 -2.21
CA TYR A 445 11.89 -21.65 -3.58
C TYR A 445 11.08 -20.82 -4.57
N HIS A 446 11.75 -20.40 -5.64
CA HIS A 446 11.16 -19.80 -6.82
C HIS A 446 11.87 -20.39 -8.05
N GLY A 447 11.13 -21.06 -8.94
CA GLY A 447 11.70 -21.64 -10.16
C GLY A 447 10.79 -22.67 -10.81
N VAL A 448 11.30 -23.43 -11.79
CA VAL A 448 10.50 -24.36 -12.61
C VAL A 448 10.26 -25.73 -11.95
N ASN A 449 10.95 -26.05 -10.86
CA ASN A 449 10.75 -27.33 -10.19
C ASN A 449 9.42 -27.32 -9.44
N ASN A 450 8.56 -28.27 -9.81
CA ASN A 450 7.24 -28.44 -9.19
C ASN A 450 7.29 -29.20 -7.87
N SER A 451 8.43 -29.82 -7.54
CA SER A 451 8.66 -30.54 -6.29
C SER A 451 10.04 -30.18 -5.72
N ILE A 452 10.09 -29.85 -4.44
CA ILE A 452 11.30 -29.50 -3.71
C ILE A 452 11.34 -30.18 -2.35
N VAL A 453 12.54 -30.41 -1.84
CA VAL A 453 12.78 -30.85 -0.46
C VAL A 453 13.51 -29.74 0.27
N THR A 454 12.97 -29.32 1.41
CA THR A 454 13.55 -28.27 2.27
C THR A 454 13.83 -28.81 3.66
N LEU A 455 14.98 -28.42 4.20
CA LEU A 455 15.36 -28.56 5.60
C LEU A 455 15.39 -27.16 6.21
N GLY A 456 14.88 -27.01 7.43
CA GLY A 456 14.96 -25.73 8.12
C GLY A 456 13.88 -24.75 7.71
N ILE A 457 12.62 -25.22 7.72
CA ILE A 457 11.52 -24.29 7.91
C ILE A 457 11.56 -23.82 9.37
N PRO A 458 11.50 -22.50 9.66
CA PRO A 458 11.51 -21.98 11.02
C PRO A 458 10.28 -22.45 11.83
N PRO A 459 10.39 -22.50 13.16
CA PRO A 459 9.26 -22.87 14.01
C PRO A 459 8.12 -21.84 13.90
N GLY A 460 6.87 -22.34 13.92
CA GLY A 460 5.67 -21.50 13.89
C GLY A 460 5.43 -20.75 15.21
N ASN A 461 4.42 -19.88 15.24
CA ASN A 461 4.07 -19.12 16.45
C ASN A 461 3.44 -20.04 17.51
N ASN A 462 3.90 -19.97 18.76
CA ASN A 462 3.36 -20.79 19.85
C ASN A 462 1.86 -20.50 20.10
N ALA A 463 1.41 -19.26 19.92
CA ALA A 463 0.03 -18.83 20.05
C ALA A 463 -0.88 -19.46 18.98
N GLU A 464 -0.32 -19.86 17.84
CA GLU A 464 -1.02 -20.54 16.74
C GLU A 464 -0.68 -22.04 16.69
N ASN A 465 -0.35 -22.64 17.84
CA ASN A 465 0.04 -24.05 17.94
C ASN A 465 1.19 -24.44 16.99
N TYR A 466 2.14 -23.54 16.79
CA TYR A 466 3.30 -23.71 15.90
C TYR A 466 2.94 -23.95 14.42
N ASN A 467 1.77 -23.54 13.98
CA ASN A 467 1.38 -23.63 12.58
C ASN A 467 2.07 -22.56 11.73
N ILE A 468 2.54 -22.97 10.56
CA ILE A 468 3.04 -22.11 9.50
C ILE A 468 2.10 -22.21 8.30
N ARG A 469 1.82 -21.06 7.65
CA ARG A 469 1.02 -21.00 6.43
C ARG A 469 1.93 -20.66 5.26
N LEU A 470 2.03 -21.58 4.30
CA LEU A 470 2.75 -21.36 3.05
C LEU A 470 1.75 -20.95 1.96
N ASN A 471 2.05 -19.86 1.29
CA ASN A 471 1.35 -19.39 0.12
C ASN A 471 2.10 -19.86 -1.14
N VAL A 472 1.47 -20.74 -1.91
CA VAL A 472 2.04 -21.32 -3.12
C VAL A 472 1.40 -20.67 -4.33
N VAL A 473 2.24 -20.08 -5.19
CA VAL A 473 1.81 -19.43 -6.42
C VAL A 473 2.40 -20.18 -7.61
N VAL A 474 1.53 -20.58 -8.54
CA VAL A 474 1.92 -21.22 -9.81
C VAL A 474 1.68 -20.21 -10.92
N THR A 475 2.72 -19.92 -11.68
CA THR A 475 2.72 -18.86 -12.70
C THR A 475 3.18 -19.43 -14.03
N ASP A 476 2.58 -18.99 -15.13
CA ASP A 476 3.06 -19.36 -16.45
C ASP A 476 4.24 -18.49 -16.92
N ASN A 477 4.79 -18.78 -18.09
CA ASN A 477 5.91 -18.03 -18.67
C ASN A 477 5.55 -16.58 -19.11
N PHE A 478 4.29 -16.16 -19.00
CA PHE A 478 3.84 -14.78 -19.27
C PHE A 478 3.45 -14.03 -17.98
N GLY A 479 3.71 -14.60 -16.80
CA GLY A 479 3.38 -13.96 -15.53
C GLY A 479 1.92 -14.12 -15.09
N ILE A 480 1.15 -15.00 -15.72
CA ILE A 480 -0.24 -15.26 -15.34
C ILE A 480 -0.24 -16.29 -14.21
N SER A 481 -0.59 -15.84 -13.01
CA SER A 481 -0.63 -16.68 -11.82
C SER A 481 -2.02 -17.27 -11.57
N ALA A 482 -2.05 -18.52 -11.13
CA ALA A 482 -3.22 -19.14 -10.54
C ALA A 482 -3.57 -18.52 -9.18
N SER A 483 -4.81 -18.73 -8.72
CA SER A 483 -5.20 -18.41 -7.35
C SER A 483 -4.25 -19.07 -6.35
N PRO A 484 -3.71 -18.33 -5.36
CA PRO A 484 -2.72 -18.89 -4.45
C PRO A 484 -3.25 -20.09 -3.65
N VAL A 485 -2.48 -21.17 -3.58
CA VAL A 485 -2.79 -22.37 -2.78
C VAL A 485 -2.16 -22.22 -1.41
N ASN A 486 -2.97 -22.27 -0.35
CA ASN A 486 -2.49 -22.18 1.02
C ASN A 486 -2.23 -23.57 1.61
N LEU A 487 -0.98 -23.85 1.97
CA LEU A 487 -0.59 -25.06 2.68
C LEU A 487 -0.33 -24.74 4.15
N THR A 488 -0.61 -25.69 5.04
CA THR A 488 -0.32 -25.54 6.48
C THR A 488 0.53 -26.71 6.95
N ALA A 489 1.55 -26.41 7.75
CA ALA A 489 2.30 -27.43 8.49
C ALA A 489 2.57 -26.95 9.92
N GLN A 490 2.72 -27.89 10.84
CA GLN A 490 3.08 -27.61 12.22
C GLN A 490 4.59 -27.82 12.41
N VAL A 491 5.35 -26.75 12.68
CA VAL A 491 6.80 -26.83 12.84
C VAL A 491 7.20 -26.39 14.23
N ARG A 492 7.63 -27.33 15.08
CA ARG A 492 8.03 -27.06 16.46
C ARG A 492 9.51 -26.67 16.57
N PRO A 493 9.89 -25.85 17.56
CA PRO A 493 11.30 -25.56 17.82
C PRO A 493 12.02 -26.83 18.26
N SER A 494 13.25 -27.04 17.79
CA SER A 494 14.06 -28.18 18.23
C SER A 494 14.46 -28.01 19.70
N GLN A 495 14.23 -29.05 20.51
CA GLN A 495 14.71 -29.10 21.89
C GLN A 495 16.20 -29.41 21.97
N SER A 496 16.79 -29.99 20.91
CA SER A 496 18.18 -30.45 20.87
C SER A 496 19.21 -29.34 20.55
N LEU A 497 18.77 -28.18 20.07
CA LEU A 497 19.62 -27.01 19.79
C LEU A 497 20.08 -26.31 21.08
N ARG A 498 21.21 -26.75 21.64
CA ARG A 498 22.00 -26.03 22.65
C ARG A 498 22.97 -25.04 21.98
N PRO A 499 23.48 -24.01 22.68
CA PRO A 499 24.37 -23.01 22.09
C PRO A 499 25.58 -23.58 21.33
N ASP A 500 26.23 -24.61 21.87
CA ASP A 500 27.40 -25.26 21.25
C ASP A 500 27.04 -25.96 19.93
N LYS A 501 25.84 -26.56 19.89
CA LYS A 501 25.32 -27.26 18.69
C LYS A 501 24.93 -26.28 17.59
N ILE A 502 24.50 -25.06 17.95
CA ILE A 502 24.22 -23.97 16.98
C ILE A 502 25.54 -23.47 16.39
N LYS A 503 26.57 -23.25 17.22
CA LYS A 503 27.89 -22.83 16.75
C LYS A 503 28.50 -23.88 15.83
N SER A 504 28.43 -25.17 16.19
CA SER A 504 28.94 -26.26 15.34
C SER A 504 28.16 -26.44 14.04
N PHE A 505 26.88 -26.08 14.01
CA PHE A 505 26.05 -26.13 12.80
C PHE A 505 26.32 -25.00 11.80
N LEU A 506 26.88 -23.87 12.26
CA LEU A 506 27.04 -22.66 11.44
C LEU A 506 28.49 -22.26 11.15
N MET A 507 29.34 -22.30 12.18
CA MET A 507 30.65 -21.63 12.16
C MET A 507 31.77 -22.47 11.54
N PRO A 508 31.84 -23.80 11.73
CA PRO A 508 32.86 -24.60 11.07
C PRO A 508 32.85 -24.43 9.55
N ASN A 509 34.03 -24.40 8.93
CA ASN A 509 34.18 -24.22 7.48
C ASN A 509 33.53 -25.35 6.66
N ASP A 510 33.41 -26.53 7.25
CA ASP A 510 32.75 -27.72 6.71
C ASP A 510 31.25 -27.81 7.07
N SER A 511 30.72 -26.82 7.79
CA SER A 511 29.29 -26.78 8.11
C SER A 511 28.42 -26.62 6.86
N LEU A 512 27.19 -27.15 6.93
CA LEU A 512 26.22 -27.03 5.85
C LEU A 512 25.95 -25.56 5.47
N PHE A 513 25.93 -24.66 6.46
CA PHE A 513 25.73 -23.23 6.21
C PHE A 513 26.88 -22.62 5.40
N GLN A 514 28.14 -22.89 5.76
CA GLN A 514 29.29 -22.40 5.01
C GLN A 514 29.37 -23.01 3.60
N GLU A 515 28.99 -24.28 3.45
CA GLU A 515 28.91 -24.94 2.15
C GLU A 515 27.91 -24.24 1.20
N VAL A 516 26.69 -23.94 1.68
CA VAL A 516 25.67 -23.28 0.85
C VAL A 516 26.04 -21.82 0.53
N ILE A 517 26.68 -21.10 1.47
CA ILE A 517 27.20 -19.75 1.22
C ILE A 517 28.27 -19.78 0.12
N ARG A 518 29.23 -20.71 0.17
CA ARG A 518 30.27 -20.87 -0.87
C ARG A 518 29.69 -21.22 -2.24
N LYS A 519 28.58 -21.98 -2.28
CA LYS A 519 27.85 -22.29 -3.52
C LYS A 519 26.98 -21.14 -4.02
N GLY A 520 26.80 -20.07 -3.24
CA GLY A 520 25.92 -18.96 -3.57
C GLY A 520 24.43 -19.31 -3.50
N ASP A 521 24.05 -20.40 -2.79
CA ASP A 521 22.65 -20.82 -2.64
C ASP A 521 22.00 -20.05 -1.49
N LEU A 522 21.60 -18.81 -1.80
CA LEU A 522 21.02 -17.88 -0.83
C LEU A 522 19.69 -18.39 -0.26
N GLY A 523 18.94 -19.17 -1.05
CA GLY A 523 17.68 -19.76 -0.61
C GLY A 523 17.84 -20.75 0.52
N LYS A 524 18.78 -21.69 0.38
CA LYS A 524 19.10 -22.61 1.48
C LYS A 524 19.78 -21.89 2.64
N ALA A 525 20.69 -20.95 2.37
CA ALA A 525 21.34 -20.17 3.41
C ALA A 525 20.33 -19.41 4.28
N ALA A 526 19.34 -18.76 3.66
CA ALA A 526 18.30 -18.01 4.37
C ALA A 526 17.37 -18.90 5.20
N GLN A 527 17.05 -20.11 4.71
CA GLN A 527 16.25 -21.09 5.47
C GLN A 527 16.96 -21.51 6.76
N LEU A 528 18.25 -21.88 6.66
CA LEU A 528 19.06 -22.27 7.80
C LEU A 528 19.22 -21.10 8.79
N ALA A 529 19.56 -19.91 8.29
CA ALA A 529 19.75 -18.73 9.12
C ALA A 529 18.47 -18.32 9.87
N ASN A 530 17.33 -18.20 9.17
CA ASN A 530 16.07 -17.81 9.81
C ASN A 530 15.60 -18.85 10.84
N SER A 531 15.85 -20.15 10.62
CA SER A 531 15.54 -21.20 11.59
C SER A 531 16.39 -21.09 12.86
N VAL A 532 17.67 -20.77 12.73
CA VAL A 532 18.54 -20.48 13.87
C VAL A 532 18.07 -19.23 14.60
N LEU A 533 17.86 -18.12 13.88
CA LEU A 533 17.46 -16.84 14.46
C LEU A 533 16.17 -16.96 15.28
N ALA A 534 15.19 -17.72 14.80
CA ALA A 534 13.95 -18.01 15.52
C ALA A 534 14.14 -18.79 16.83
N THR A 535 15.28 -19.47 17.01
CA THR A 535 15.62 -20.25 18.21
C THR A 535 16.46 -19.45 19.22
N LEU A 536 17.14 -18.38 18.77
CA LEU A 536 18.08 -17.61 19.60
C LEU A 536 17.38 -16.82 20.71
N GLU A 537 16.14 -16.36 20.50
CA GLU A 537 15.43 -15.44 21.42
C GLU A 537 15.50 -15.92 22.89
N THR A 538 15.36 -17.22 23.16
CA THR A 538 15.17 -17.78 24.50
C THR A 538 16.32 -18.60 25.08
N ARG A 539 17.42 -18.84 24.33
CA ARG A 539 18.40 -19.91 24.68
C ARG A 539 19.86 -19.48 24.88
N MET A 540 20.24 -18.27 24.52
CA MET A 540 21.63 -17.79 24.59
C MET A 540 21.77 -16.51 25.41
N ASN A 541 22.94 -16.33 26.03
CA ASN A 541 23.32 -15.04 26.61
C ASN A 541 23.60 -14.00 25.51
N PHE A 542 23.66 -12.73 25.90
CA PHE A 542 23.78 -11.61 24.97
C PHE A 542 25.06 -11.64 24.12
N GLU A 543 26.21 -12.01 24.72
CA GLU A 543 27.50 -12.03 24.03
C GLU A 543 27.56 -13.12 22.93
N GLU A 544 27.01 -14.29 23.21
CA GLU A 544 26.93 -15.38 22.23
C GLU A 544 25.97 -15.07 21.08
N LYS A 545 24.84 -14.41 21.38
CA LYS A 545 23.88 -13.95 20.37
C LYS A 545 24.56 -13.02 19.36
N ILE A 546 25.34 -12.05 19.83
CA ILE A 546 26.07 -11.11 18.95
C ILE A 546 27.01 -11.87 18.02
N LYS A 547 27.82 -12.81 18.54
CA LYS A 547 28.79 -13.56 17.71
C LYS A 547 28.11 -14.37 16.61
N VAL A 548 26.99 -15.03 16.92
CA VAL A 548 26.21 -15.79 15.93
C VAL A 548 25.57 -14.88 14.89
N ILE A 549 24.99 -13.76 15.31
CA ILE A 549 24.31 -12.82 14.41
C ILE A 549 25.28 -12.07 13.51
N ASP A 550 26.41 -11.61 14.05
CA ASP A 550 27.50 -11.00 13.27
C ASP A 550 27.98 -11.96 12.17
N PHE A 551 28.19 -13.22 12.53
CA PHE A 551 28.58 -14.27 11.58
C PHE A 551 27.52 -14.48 10.48
N ILE A 552 26.24 -14.57 10.84
CA ILE A 552 25.14 -14.76 9.87
C ILE A 552 25.07 -13.57 8.90
N ILE A 553 25.02 -12.34 9.41
CA ILE A 553 24.90 -11.15 8.57
C ILE A 553 26.11 -10.99 7.65
N ARG A 554 27.34 -11.20 8.14
CA ARG A 554 28.55 -11.10 7.30
C ARG A 554 28.55 -12.07 6.13
N ASN A 555 28.10 -13.30 6.36
CA ASN A 555 28.03 -14.31 5.30
C ASN A 555 26.86 -14.04 4.34
N ILE A 556 25.70 -13.59 4.82
CA ILE A 556 24.53 -13.34 3.97
C ILE A 556 24.71 -12.06 3.14
N ALA A 557 25.31 -11.01 3.72
CA ALA A 557 25.59 -9.76 3.04
C ALA A 557 26.69 -9.89 1.96
N SER A 558 27.54 -10.93 2.02
CA SER A 558 28.58 -11.17 1.02
C SER A 558 28.09 -11.92 -0.21
N VAL A 559 26.93 -12.59 -0.13
CA VAL A 559 26.32 -13.29 -1.27
C VAL A 559 25.62 -12.28 -2.18
N LYS A 560 25.96 -12.33 -3.48
CA LYS A 560 25.35 -11.47 -4.48
C LYS A 560 23.87 -11.80 -4.67
N VAL A 561 23.01 -10.78 -4.62
CA VAL A 561 21.59 -10.85 -4.98
C VAL A 561 21.45 -10.79 -6.50
N ASN A 562 20.89 -11.81 -7.13
CA ASN A 562 20.76 -11.89 -8.60
C ASN A 562 19.33 -11.76 -9.11
N ASN A 563 18.33 -12.00 -8.25
CA ASN A 563 16.91 -11.95 -8.60
C ASN A 563 16.06 -11.43 -7.42
N THR A 564 14.76 -11.22 -7.63
CA THR A 564 13.84 -10.72 -6.61
C THR A 564 13.63 -11.68 -5.43
N ALA A 565 13.71 -12.99 -5.66
CA ALA A 565 13.62 -14.00 -4.61
C ALA A 565 14.88 -13.98 -3.70
N ASP A 566 16.07 -13.83 -4.28
CA ASP A 566 17.33 -13.64 -3.54
C ASP A 566 17.24 -12.40 -2.63
N LEU A 567 16.72 -11.28 -3.14
CA LEU A 567 16.53 -10.07 -2.34
C LEU A 567 15.62 -10.34 -1.15
N LEU A 568 14.47 -10.98 -1.39
CA LEU A 568 13.50 -11.30 -0.34
C LEU A 568 14.12 -12.23 0.72
N GLN A 569 14.91 -13.21 0.29
CA GLN A 569 15.62 -14.15 1.16
C GLN A 569 16.67 -13.43 2.02
N SER A 570 17.57 -12.65 1.41
CA SER A 570 18.61 -11.93 2.16
C SER A 570 18.04 -10.88 3.11
N SER A 571 17.10 -10.05 2.64
CA SER A 571 16.44 -9.05 3.48
C SER A 571 15.69 -9.69 4.67
N SER A 572 15.06 -10.86 4.48
CA SER A 572 14.41 -11.59 5.57
C SER A 572 15.39 -11.99 6.69
N VAL A 573 16.60 -12.40 6.32
CA VAL A 573 17.63 -12.80 7.29
C VAL A 573 18.22 -11.58 7.99
N ILE A 574 18.62 -10.56 7.24
CA ILE A 574 19.19 -9.32 7.80
C ILE A 574 18.19 -8.68 8.78
N GLY A 575 16.93 -8.52 8.38
CA GLY A 575 15.89 -7.96 9.23
C GLY A 575 15.58 -8.82 10.46
N SER A 576 15.55 -10.15 10.31
CA SER A 576 15.36 -11.06 11.45
C SER A 576 16.53 -11.04 12.42
N ALA A 577 17.76 -10.96 11.92
CA ALA A 577 18.96 -10.90 12.73
C ALA A 577 19.04 -9.58 13.53
N LEU A 578 18.73 -8.45 12.89
CA LEU A 578 18.63 -7.15 13.55
C LEU A 578 17.44 -7.06 14.53
N HIS A 579 16.40 -7.88 14.35
CA HIS A 579 15.28 -7.91 15.28
C HIS A 579 15.64 -8.59 16.62
N VAL A 580 16.52 -9.59 16.60
CA VAL A 580 16.94 -10.34 17.80
C VAL A 580 17.85 -9.52 18.71
N LEU A 581 18.58 -8.55 18.16
CA LEU A 581 19.50 -7.69 18.92
C LEU A 581 18.83 -6.36 19.28
N GLU A 582 18.86 -6.00 20.57
CA GLU A 582 18.55 -4.65 21.01
C GLU A 582 19.68 -3.67 20.67
N LYS A 583 20.93 -4.14 20.63
CA LYS A 583 22.15 -3.36 20.38
C LYS A 583 23.12 -4.13 19.49
N VAL A 584 23.80 -3.46 18.56
CA VAL A 584 24.75 -4.08 17.61
C VAL A 584 26.06 -3.29 17.54
N SER A 585 27.13 -3.90 17.01
CA SER A 585 28.40 -3.19 16.78
C SER A 585 28.28 -2.20 15.61
N PRO A 586 29.00 -1.05 15.64
CA PRO A 586 28.94 -0.07 14.56
C PRO A 586 29.27 -0.65 13.17
N GLY A 587 30.30 -1.51 13.09
CA GLY A 587 30.69 -2.13 11.82
C GLY A 587 29.66 -3.12 11.26
N LEU A 588 28.90 -3.79 12.13
CA LEU A 588 27.81 -4.66 11.69
C LEU A 588 26.60 -3.86 11.19
N LEU A 589 26.32 -2.72 11.83
CA LEU A 589 25.28 -1.79 11.44
C LEU A 589 25.55 -1.20 10.05
N GLU A 590 26.78 -0.74 9.80
CA GLU A 590 27.21 -0.22 8.49
C GLU A 590 27.12 -1.29 7.40
N LEU A 591 27.58 -2.52 7.69
CA LEU A 591 27.48 -3.63 6.75
C LEU A 591 26.02 -3.94 6.38
N SER A 592 25.13 -3.97 7.39
CA SER A 592 23.71 -4.20 7.18
C SER A 592 23.07 -3.09 6.35
N LEU A 593 23.39 -1.83 6.64
CA LEU A 593 22.88 -0.68 5.89
C LEU A 593 23.38 -0.67 4.45
N SER A 594 24.66 -0.98 4.22
CA SER A 594 25.26 -1.09 2.88
C SER A 594 24.62 -2.22 2.06
N ALA A 595 24.39 -3.38 2.68
CA ALA A 595 23.70 -4.49 2.02
C ALA A 595 22.25 -4.12 1.65
N VAL A 596 21.53 -3.45 2.54
CA VAL A 596 20.15 -2.98 2.31
C VAL A 596 20.09 -1.88 1.24
N ASP A 597 21.05 -0.96 1.19
CA ASP A 597 21.13 0.05 0.11
C ASP A 597 21.41 -0.61 -1.24
N SER A 598 22.35 -1.56 -1.32
CA SER A 598 22.62 -2.35 -2.52
C SER A 598 21.37 -3.10 -3.01
N GLN A 599 20.64 -3.74 -2.09
CA GLN A 599 19.36 -4.39 -2.38
C GLN A 599 18.28 -3.41 -2.86
N THR A 600 18.25 -2.20 -2.30
CA THR A 600 17.32 -1.14 -2.72
C THR A 600 17.63 -0.67 -4.13
N ASN A 601 18.91 -0.56 -4.50
CA ASN A 601 19.32 -0.21 -5.87
C ASN A 601 18.94 -1.34 -6.86
N PHE A 602 19.06 -2.62 -6.47
CA PHE A 602 18.56 -3.75 -7.27
C PHE A 602 17.04 -3.74 -7.40
N LEU A 603 16.31 -3.39 -6.34
CA LEU A 603 14.85 -3.24 -6.38
C LEU A 603 14.46 -2.16 -7.38
N TRP A 604 15.13 -1.01 -7.36
CA TRP A 604 14.90 0.10 -8.29
C TRP A 604 15.07 -0.34 -9.74
N SER A 605 16.16 -1.04 -10.08
CA SER A 605 16.39 -1.52 -11.46
C SER A 605 15.35 -2.55 -11.89
N THR A 606 14.92 -3.43 -10.99
CA THR A 606 13.89 -4.44 -11.27
C THR A 606 12.53 -3.80 -11.53
N VAL A 607 12.16 -2.78 -10.74
CA VAL A 607 10.89 -2.06 -10.89
C VAL A 607 10.73 -1.44 -12.28
N GLN A 608 11.81 -0.96 -12.89
CA GLN A 608 11.75 -0.34 -14.22
C GLN A 608 11.28 -1.30 -15.32
N LEU A 609 11.49 -2.62 -15.12
CA LEU A 609 11.03 -3.65 -16.07
C LEU A 609 9.50 -3.84 -16.03
N LYS A 610 8.86 -3.50 -14.91
CA LYS A 610 7.40 -3.64 -14.69
C LYS A 610 6.86 -5.04 -15.01
N ASP A 611 7.68 -6.06 -14.78
CA ASP A 611 7.31 -7.46 -15.03
C ASP A 611 6.15 -7.87 -14.11
N VAL A 612 5.07 -8.34 -14.73
CA VAL A 612 3.84 -8.77 -14.08
C VAL A 612 4.10 -9.94 -13.13
N ALA A 613 5.01 -10.85 -13.48
CA ALA A 613 5.34 -12.03 -12.67
C ALA A 613 5.98 -11.64 -11.32
N ASP A 614 6.82 -10.60 -11.35
CA ASP A 614 7.66 -10.20 -10.22
C ASP A 614 7.05 -9.09 -9.37
N LEU A 615 6.01 -8.40 -9.83
CA LEU A 615 5.39 -7.25 -9.14
C LEU A 615 5.01 -7.56 -7.67
N SER A 616 4.48 -8.76 -7.43
CA SER A 616 4.14 -9.21 -6.07
C SER A 616 5.38 -9.44 -5.19
N LEU A 617 6.47 -9.98 -5.74
CA LEU A 617 7.74 -10.18 -5.05
C LEU A 617 8.42 -8.84 -4.77
N VAL A 618 8.45 -7.94 -5.74
CA VAL A 618 8.99 -6.57 -5.61
C VAL A 618 8.32 -5.83 -4.45
N THR A 619 6.99 -5.89 -4.35
CA THR A 619 6.25 -5.24 -3.26
C THR A 619 6.64 -5.82 -1.89
N ARG A 620 6.74 -7.15 -1.78
CA ARG A 620 7.16 -7.82 -0.52
C ARG A 620 8.61 -7.57 -0.16
N SER A 621 9.48 -7.48 -1.16
CA SER A 621 10.88 -7.12 -1.01
C SER A 621 11.01 -5.70 -0.47
N ALA A 622 10.24 -4.74 -1.01
CA ALA A 622 10.19 -3.38 -0.48
C ALA A 622 9.72 -3.34 0.98
N GLU A 623 8.65 -4.07 1.32
CA GLU A 623 8.17 -4.19 2.71
C GLU A 623 9.27 -4.70 3.65
N ASN A 624 10.00 -5.76 3.26
CA ASN A 624 11.12 -6.27 4.03
C ASN A 624 12.24 -5.23 4.20
N LEU A 625 12.60 -4.49 3.15
CA LEU A 625 13.63 -3.45 3.22
C LEU A 625 13.21 -2.33 4.19
N VAL A 626 11.94 -1.93 4.19
CA VAL A 626 11.40 -0.95 5.16
C VAL A 626 11.51 -1.48 6.59
N TRP A 627 11.24 -2.77 6.82
CA TRP A 627 11.45 -3.42 8.13
C TRP A 627 12.92 -3.41 8.56
N CYS A 628 13.85 -3.74 7.65
CA CYS A 628 15.29 -3.67 7.92
C CYS A 628 15.69 -2.25 8.30
N LEU A 629 15.29 -1.25 7.50
CA LEU A 629 15.64 0.15 7.71
C LEU A 629 15.02 0.70 9.00
N GLN A 630 13.80 0.30 9.36
CA GLN A 630 13.20 0.66 10.64
C GLN A 630 14.03 0.17 11.83
N ARG A 631 14.60 -1.04 11.75
CA ARG A 631 15.49 -1.57 12.80
C ARG A 631 16.83 -0.85 12.81
N VAL A 632 17.45 -0.65 11.64
CA VAL A 632 18.70 0.11 11.50
C VAL A 632 18.54 1.53 12.08
N LEU A 633 17.45 2.23 11.74
CA LEU A 633 17.16 3.58 12.25
C LEU A 633 17.07 3.61 13.77
N LYS A 634 16.32 2.68 14.37
CA LYS A 634 16.17 2.62 15.82
C LYS A 634 17.51 2.40 16.52
N ILE A 635 18.28 1.42 16.07
CA ILE A 635 19.60 1.10 16.65
C ILE A 635 20.59 2.27 16.44
N SER A 636 20.57 2.90 15.27
CA SER A 636 21.43 4.05 14.95
C SER A 636 21.10 5.25 15.84
N ALA A 637 19.82 5.51 16.08
CA ALA A 637 19.36 6.56 16.99
C ALA A 637 19.79 6.28 18.43
N GLU A 638 19.65 5.05 18.93
CA GLU A 638 20.14 4.72 20.27
C GLU A 638 21.66 4.90 20.39
N MET A 639 22.43 4.53 19.36
CA MET A 639 23.87 4.78 19.27
C MET A 639 24.22 6.28 19.29
N ALA A 640 23.46 7.11 18.58
CA ALA A 640 23.66 8.56 18.55
C ALA A 640 23.28 9.26 19.86
N SER A 641 22.48 8.60 20.71
CA SER A 641 22.06 9.13 22.01
C SER A 641 23.12 9.02 23.10
N ILE A 642 24.23 8.29 22.87
CA ILE A 642 25.24 8.02 23.89
C ILE A 642 25.88 9.36 24.29
N ASP A 643 25.50 9.83 25.47
CA ASP A 643 25.96 11.10 26.02
C ASP A 643 27.43 11.00 26.41
N SER A 644 28.22 11.98 26.00
CA SER A 644 29.63 12.15 26.41
C SER A 644 29.80 12.30 27.94
N THR A 645 28.72 12.45 28.69
CA THR A 645 28.68 12.62 30.15
C THR A 645 28.29 11.35 30.95
N LEU A 646 27.94 10.24 30.28
CA LEU A 646 27.72 8.94 30.95
C LEU A 646 29.00 8.46 31.66
N ASP A 647 28.83 7.85 32.83
CA ASP A 647 29.94 7.27 33.61
C ASP A 647 30.83 6.41 32.71
N PHE A 648 32.13 6.68 32.75
CA PHE A 648 33.17 6.05 31.93
C PHE A 648 33.10 4.51 32.03
N GLN A 649 32.64 3.97 33.17
CA GLN A 649 32.44 2.53 33.36
C GLN A 649 31.26 1.94 32.58
N GLU A 650 30.16 2.66 32.37
CA GLU A 650 29.03 2.17 31.56
C GLU A 650 29.34 2.21 30.06
N GLN A 651 29.99 3.28 29.59
CA GLN A 651 30.51 3.36 28.23
C GLN A 651 31.53 2.22 27.99
N LEU A 652 32.48 2.02 28.90
CA LEU A 652 33.44 0.92 28.80
C LEU A 652 32.78 -0.46 28.84
N ARG A 653 31.74 -0.71 29.65
CA ARG A 653 30.99 -1.98 29.63
C ARG A 653 30.27 -2.21 28.31
N PHE A 654 29.74 -1.16 27.70
CA PHE A 654 29.12 -1.22 26.38
C PHE A 654 30.17 -1.60 25.33
N PHE A 655 31.36 -0.98 25.34
CA PHE A 655 32.41 -1.20 24.33
C PHE A 655 33.31 -2.43 24.60
N SER A 656 33.48 -2.86 25.85
CA SER A 656 34.32 -4.01 26.22
C SER A 656 33.80 -5.33 25.68
N LEU A 657 32.50 -5.41 25.35
CA LEU A 657 31.89 -6.57 24.70
C LEU A 657 32.20 -6.68 23.20
N PHE A 658 32.71 -5.61 22.58
CA PHE A 658 32.90 -5.52 21.12
C PHE A 658 34.37 -5.41 20.67
N LEU A 659 35.33 -5.37 21.60
CA LEU A 659 36.76 -5.22 21.30
C LEU A 659 37.59 -6.27 22.06
N PRO A 660 38.30 -7.18 21.37
CA PRO A 660 39.30 -8.01 22.01
C PRO A 660 40.58 -7.18 22.21
N VAL A 661 40.95 -6.94 23.47
CA VAL A 661 42.27 -6.50 23.95
C VAL A 661 42.60 -5.00 23.88
N ILE A 662 43.02 -4.52 25.04
CA ILE A 662 43.49 -3.17 25.41
C ILE A 662 44.81 -2.84 24.70
N ASN A 663 44.92 -1.70 23.99
CA ASN A 663 45.99 -0.69 24.20
C ASN A 663 46.11 0.48 23.19
N SER A 664 45.29 0.65 22.14
CA SER A 664 45.62 1.73 21.16
C SER A 664 44.53 2.57 20.51
N ARG A 665 43.25 2.56 20.93
CA ARG A 665 42.22 3.38 20.24
C ARG A 665 41.19 4.08 21.15
N LEU A 666 41.67 4.97 22.02
CA LEU A 666 40.80 5.95 22.70
C LEU A 666 40.04 6.87 21.71
N SER A 667 40.53 7.01 20.47
CA SER A 667 39.94 7.85 19.43
C SER A 667 38.68 7.27 18.77
N GLN A 668 38.46 5.95 18.82
CA GLN A 668 37.31 5.32 18.16
C GLN A 668 36.03 5.38 19.01
N THR A 669 36.13 5.36 20.34
CA THR A 669 35.00 5.52 21.26
C THR A 669 34.34 6.89 21.16
N LEU A 670 35.12 7.94 20.87
CA LEU A 670 34.63 9.31 20.66
C LEU A 670 33.85 9.51 19.36
N GLN A 671 33.95 8.61 18.38
CA GLN A 671 33.31 8.73 17.06
C GLN A 671 31.97 7.99 16.95
N VAL A 672 31.59 7.18 17.95
CA VAL A 672 30.40 6.32 17.89
C VAL A 672 29.09 7.11 17.79
N PRO A 673 28.88 8.21 18.55
CA PRO A 673 27.67 9.02 18.40
C PRO A 673 27.55 9.65 17.01
N GLN A 674 28.66 10.19 16.48
CA GLN A 674 28.73 10.76 15.12
C GLN A 674 28.44 9.71 14.04
N GLN A 675 28.90 8.48 14.25
CA GLN A 675 28.59 7.36 13.38
C GLN A 675 27.10 7.00 13.42
N GLY A 676 26.48 6.99 14.61
CA GLY A 676 25.04 6.81 14.78
C GLY A 676 24.23 7.85 14.00
N GLU A 677 24.58 9.13 14.12
CA GLU A 677 23.96 10.22 13.36
C GLU A 677 24.09 10.01 11.84
N ARG A 678 25.30 9.68 11.36
CA ARG A 678 25.54 9.38 9.93
C ARG A 678 24.68 8.21 9.44
N SER A 679 24.58 7.15 10.24
CA SER A 679 23.76 5.97 9.93
C SER A 679 22.26 6.29 9.90
N VAL A 680 21.74 7.13 10.80
CA VAL A 680 20.35 7.61 10.76
C VAL A 680 20.08 8.36 9.46
N ASN A 681 20.91 9.35 9.13
CA ASN A 681 20.75 10.16 7.91
C ASN A 681 20.84 9.30 6.64
N THR A 682 21.72 8.31 6.62
CA THR A 682 21.85 7.38 5.49
C THR A 682 20.62 6.48 5.39
N ALA A 683 20.13 5.91 6.50
CA ALA A 683 18.97 5.03 6.49
C ALA A 683 17.67 5.76 6.06
N LEU A 684 17.49 7.04 6.43
CA LEU A 684 16.39 7.87 5.92
C LEU A 684 16.47 8.07 4.40
N LYS A 685 17.67 8.32 3.85
CA LYS A 685 17.88 8.41 2.39
C LYS A 685 17.55 7.11 1.68
N VAL A 686 17.97 5.96 2.24
CA VAL A 686 17.65 4.64 1.65
C VAL A 686 16.15 4.36 1.72
N LEU A 687 15.44 4.76 2.80
CA LEU A 687 13.98 4.70 2.85
C LEU A 687 13.33 5.49 1.71
N GLY A 688 13.84 6.70 1.45
CA GLY A 688 13.40 7.52 0.31
C GLY A 688 13.56 6.78 -1.04
N LYS A 689 14.69 6.08 -1.25
CA LYS A 689 14.87 5.26 -2.47
C LYS A 689 13.89 4.09 -2.57
N VAL A 690 13.56 3.43 -1.44
CA VAL A 690 12.53 2.37 -1.43
C VAL A 690 11.16 2.95 -1.77
N ALA A 691 10.84 4.14 -1.24
CA ALA A 691 9.63 4.87 -1.57
C ALA A 691 9.55 5.24 -3.06
N ASP A 692 10.64 5.76 -3.63
CA ASP A 692 10.76 6.08 -5.05
C ASP A 692 10.48 4.82 -5.91
N ALA A 693 11.08 3.69 -5.55
CA ALA A 693 10.86 2.41 -6.24
C ALA A 693 9.40 1.96 -6.23
N LEU A 694 8.69 2.13 -5.12
CA LEU A 694 7.27 1.80 -5.04
C LEU A 694 6.38 2.77 -5.82
N LEU A 695 6.73 4.05 -5.82
CA LEU A 695 6.02 5.10 -6.56
C LEU A 695 6.23 4.98 -8.08
N ALA A 696 7.37 4.46 -8.53
CA ALA A 696 7.61 4.16 -9.94
C ALA A 696 6.64 3.12 -10.53
N LEU A 697 5.95 2.33 -9.68
CA LEU A 697 4.88 1.42 -10.08
C LEU A 697 3.48 2.06 -10.07
N ARG A 698 3.36 3.34 -9.74
CA ARG A 698 2.09 4.08 -9.59
C ARG A 698 1.91 5.12 -10.68
N ILE A 699 0.66 5.35 -11.05
CA ILE A 699 0.27 6.46 -11.93
C ILE A 699 -0.35 7.61 -11.11
N SER A 700 -0.40 8.80 -11.71
CA SER A 700 -0.96 9.97 -11.03
C SER A 700 -2.41 9.76 -10.63
N ASP A 701 -2.71 10.20 -9.41
CA ASP A 701 -4.03 10.19 -8.78
C ASP A 701 -4.58 8.81 -8.40
N GLU A 702 -3.76 7.77 -8.51
CA GLU A 702 -4.02 6.46 -7.90
C GLU A 702 -4.05 6.58 -6.36
N ASN A 703 -4.88 5.76 -5.72
CA ASN A 703 -4.98 5.70 -4.26
C ASN A 703 -3.60 5.49 -3.59
N MET A 704 -3.38 6.24 -2.49
CA MET A 704 -2.17 6.14 -1.68
C MET A 704 -1.99 4.73 -1.10
N ILE A 705 -0.74 4.32 -0.94
CA ILE A 705 -0.38 3.09 -0.24
C ILE A 705 0.29 3.38 1.08
N SER A 706 0.12 2.46 2.03
CA SER A 706 0.85 2.52 3.29
C SER A 706 1.54 1.20 3.62
N ILE A 707 2.82 1.28 3.95
CA ILE A 707 3.59 0.18 4.54
C ILE A 707 3.72 0.46 6.02
N SER A 708 3.28 -0.49 6.85
CA SER A 708 3.40 -0.39 8.30
C SER A 708 4.32 -1.48 8.83
N THR A 709 5.29 -1.06 9.63
CA THR A 709 6.11 -1.93 10.47
C THR A 709 5.71 -1.74 11.94
N GLY A 710 6.43 -2.36 12.88
CA GLY A 710 6.12 -2.20 14.31
C GLY A 710 6.33 -0.79 14.86
N HIS A 711 7.21 0.01 14.26
CA HIS A 711 7.55 1.36 14.75
C HIS A 711 7.64 2.45 13.67
N LEU A 712 7.42 2.10 12.40
CA LEU A 712 7.46 3.03 11.26
C LEU A 712 6.23 2.78 10.39
N LYS A 713 5.54 3.83 9.99
CA LYS A 713 4.54 3.78 8.94
C LYS A 713 4.93 4.74 7.82
N MET A 714 5.00 4.22 6.61
CA MET A 714 5.33 4.96 5.40
C MET A 714 4.10 5.02 4.50
N THR A 715 3.64 6.23 4.17
CA THR A 715 2.48 6.48 3.31
C THR A 715 2.95 7.18 2.04
N LEU A 716 2.66 6.59 0.88
CA LEU A 716 3.16 7.02 -0.42
C LEU A 716 2.00 7.32 -1.38
N GLY A 717 2.12 8.39 -2.14
CA GLY A 717 1.13 8.81 -3.13
C GLY A 717 1.80 9.52 -4.32
N ARG A 718 1.17 9.41 -5.48
CA ARG A 718 1.54 10.15 -6.69
C ARG A 718 0.33 10.95 -7.15
N HIS A 719 0.48 12.27 -7.23
CA HIS A 719 -0.64 13.18 -7.38
C HIS A 719 -0.43 14.11 -8.58
N SER A 720 -1.49 14.43 -9.31
CA SER A 720 -1.47 15.58 -10.19
C SER A 720 -1.35 16.86 -9.36
N PRO A 721 -0.69 17.92 -9.85
CA PRO A 721 -0.51 19.16 -9.09
C PRO A 721 -1.82 19.75 -8.56
N ASN A 722 -2.92 19.63 -9.31
CA ASN A 722 -4.24 20.13 -8.92
C ASN A 722 -4.85 19.36 -7.73
N LYS A 723 -4.46 18.10 -7.51
CA LYS A 723 -4.98 17.27 -6.41
C LYS A 723 -4.27 17.55 -5.07
N LEU A 724 -3.20 18.35 -5.06
CA LEU A 724 -2.49 18.71 -3.83
C LEU A 724 -3.30 19.63 -2.92
N ALA A 725 -4.19 20.45 -3.49
CA ALA A 725 -5.02 21.38 -2.73
C ALA A 725 -5.95 20.63 -1.77
N GLY A 726 -5.80 20.88 -0.47
CA GLY A 726 -6.60 20.22 0.58
C GLY A 726 -6.26 18.74 0.79
N LEU A 727 -5.17 18.23 0.17
CA LEU A 727 -4.80 16.83 0.28
C LEU A 727 -4.44 16.49 1.72
N GLN A 728 -5.15 15.52 2.30
CA GLN A 728 -4.85 14.99 3.63
C GLN A 728 -4.04 13.69 3.51
N ILE A 729 -2.82 13.72 4.02
CA ILE A 729 -1.89 12.58 4.04
C ILE A 729 -1.82 12.06 5.47
N LYS A 730 -2.31 10.84 5.70
CA LYS A 730 -2.37 10.23 7.04
C LYS A 730 -1.29 9.16 7.21
N GLY A 731 -0.63 9.14 8.36
CA GLY A 731 0.44 8.19 8.67
C GLY A 731 0.62 8.00 10.17
N GLY A 732 0.51 6.75 10.63
CA GLY A 732 0.53 6.43 12.06
C GLY A 732 -0.60 7.13 12.81
N SER A 733 -0.24 7.85 13.85
CA SER A 733 -1.15 8.65 14.68
C SER A 733 -1.35 10.08 14.17
N GLY A 734 -0.53 10.55 13.24
CA GLY A 734 -0.54 11.93 12.73
C GLY A 734 -0.98 12.09 11.27
N SER A 735 -1.11 13.34 10.84
CA SER A 735 -1.44 13.67 9.45
C SER A 735 -0.94 15.05 9.02
N PHE A 736 -0.68 15.21 7.74
CA PHE A 736 -0.48 16.50 7.07
C PHE A 736 -1.73 16.86 6.27
N ILE A 737 -2.09 18.15 6.26
CA ILE A 737 -3.14 18.70 5.41
C ILE A 737 -2.49 19.82 4.60
N LEU A 738 -2.44 19.65 3.29
CA LEU A 738 -1.86 20.65 2.40
C LEU A 738 -2.86 21.78 2.14
N PRO A 739 -2.41 23.04 2.14
CA PRO A 739 -3.25 24.20 1.83
C PRO A 739 -3.65 24.21 0.34
N PRO A 740 -4.51 25.15 -0.10
CA PRO A 740 -4.69 25.44 -1.52
C PRO A 740 -3.32 25.67 -2.16
N TRP A 741 -2.92 24.78 -3.07
CA TRP A 741 -1.60 24.81 -3.65
C TRP A 741 -1.56 25.86 -4.77
N PRO A 742 -0.71 26.90 -4.70
CA PRO A 742 -0.60 27.85 -5.80
C PRO A 742 -0.05 27.09 -7.01
N VAL A 743 -0.81 27.11 -8.12
CA VAL A 743 -0.44 26.46 -9.40
C VAL A 743 0.78 27.14 -10.07
N THR A 744 1.45 28.08 -9.40
CA THR A 744 2.36 29.01 -10.05
C THR A 744 3.85 28.70 -9.83
N GLY A 745 4.48 28.21 -10.89
CA GLY A 745 5.51 29.00 -11.56
C GLY A 745 6.97 28.78 -11.15
N ARG A 746 7.55 27.61 -11.50
CA ARG A 746 8.86 27.53 -12.19
C ARG A 746 9.26 26.13 -12.67
N ASN A 747 8.61 25.07 -12.23
CA ASN A 747 8.84 23.71 -12.74
C ASN A 747 7.52 23.07 -13.19
N THR A 748 7.39 22.86 -14.50
CA THR A 748 6.31 22.12 -15.16
C THR A 748 6.40 20.63 -14.85
N THR A 749 6.18 20.24 -13.60
CA THR A 749 6.17 18.81 -13.23
C THR A 749 4.85 18.17 -13.62
N SER A 750 4.93 16.97 -14.20
CA SER A 750 3.75 16.19 -14.61
C SER A 750 3.01 15.56 -13.42
N PHE A 751 3.69 15.35 -12.30
CA PHE A 751 3.13 14.83 -11.06
C PHE A 751 3.98 15.24 -9.85
N VAL A 752 3.42 15.08 -8.65
CA VAL A 752 4.11 15.26 -7.38
C VAL A 752 3.97 13.99 -6.56
N ASP A 753 5.10 13.45 -6.14
CA ASP A 753 5.20 12.30 -5.27
C ASP A 753 5.22 12.76 -3.80
N THR A 754 4.34 12.20 -2.98
CA THR A 754 4.26 12.46 -1.55
C THR A 754 4.81 11.26 -0.77
N GLN A 755 5.79 11.49 0.10
CA GLN A 755 6.40 10.45 0.94
C GLN A 755 6.30 10.85 2.40
N MET A 756 5.31 10.30 3.11
CA MET A 756 5.12 10.57 4.54
C MET A 756 5.68 9.42 5.37
N LEU A 757 6.51 9.72 6.37
CA LEU A 757 6.93 8.77 7.41
C LEU A 757 6.33 9.17 8.76
N SER A 758 5.97 8.17 9.55
CA SER A 758 5.54 8.32 10.94
C SER A 758 6.27 7.30 11.80
N MET A 759 6.99 7.76 12.82
CA MET A 759 7.85 6.96 13.69
C MET A 759 7.40 7.08 15.13
N SER A 760 7.21 5.96 15.82
CA SER A 760 6.84 5.95 17.25
C SER A 760 8.02 6.17 18.21
N PHE A 761 9.20 6.49 17.65
CA PHE A 761 10.41 6.84 18.38
C PHE A 761 11.06 8.06 17.72
N ASN A 762 11.85 8.82 18.49
CA ASN A 762 12.61 9.95 17.97
C ASN A 762 13.92 9.48 17.34
N PRO A 763 14.15 9.66 16.02
CA PRO A 763 15.42 9.30 15.38
C PRO A 763 16.54 10.31 15.68
N TYR A 764 16.24 11.53 16.12
CA TYR A 764 17.17 12.63 16.37
C TYR A 764 17.59 12.72 17.84
N THR A 765 18.20 11.65 18.34
CA THR A 765 18.59 11.50 19.75
C THR A 765 19.91 12.18 20.12
N TRP A 766 20.64 12.71 19.15
CA TRP A 766 21.83 13.53 19.41
C TRP A 766 21.47 15.01 19.63
N ASP A 767 20.25 15.42 19.25
CA ASP A 767 19.81 16.80 19.42
C ASP A 767 19.58 17.13 20.90
N SER A 768 20.00 18.31 21.32
CA SER A 768 19.85 18.80 22.70
C SER A 768 18.39 18.85 23.19
N THR A 769 17.43 18.91 22.26
CA THR A 769 15.99 19.02 22.54
C THR A 769 15.27 17.67 22.50
N LYS A 770 15.97 16.55 22.32
CA LYS A 770 15.38 15.20 22.15
C LYS A 770 14.34 14.81 23.20
N GLU A 771 14.56 15.21 24.46
CA GLU A 771 13.67 14.92 25.60
C GLU A 771 12.35 15.72 25.56
N ARG A 772 12.27 16.76 24.71
CA ARG A 772 11.05 17.55 24.49
C ARG A 772 10.05 16.85 23.56
N VAL A 773 10.49 15.82 22.84
CA VAL A 773 9.66 15.10 21.86
C VAL A 773 9.12 13.82 22.50
N ASP A 774 7.85 13.83 22.89
CA ASP A 774 7.13 12.65 23.41
C ASP A 774 5.99 12.16 22.49
N SER A 775 5.74 12.87 21.39
CA SER A 775 4.86 12.46 20.31
C SER A 775 5.52 11.44 19.39
N ASP A 776 4.76 10.98 18.39
CA ASP A 776 5.37 10.33 17.22
C ASP A 776 6.06 11.40 16.36
N VAL A 777 7.13 11.02 15.66
CA VAL A 777 7.88 11.91 14.74
C VAL A 777 7.35 11.72 13.32
N LEU A 778 7.01 12.83 12.66
CA LEU A 778 6.45 12.83 11.32
C LEU A 778 7.42 13.49 10.32
N PHE A 779 7.48 12.93 9.11
CA PHE A 779 8.21 13.49 7.97
C PHE A 779 7.30 13.51 6.75
N LEU A 780 7.46 14.53 5.90
CA LEU A 780 6.81 14.61 4.61
C LEU A 780 7.79 15.17 3.59
N ASP A 781 8.16 14.35 2.61
CA ASP A 781 8.86 14.80 1.41
C ASP A 781 7.86 14.94 0.25
N LEU A 782 7.96 16.06 -0.46
CA LEU A 782 7.28 16.28 -1.74
C LEU A 782 8.35 16.25 -2.82
N LYS A 783 8.17 15.42 -3.85
CA LYS A 783 9.13 15.26 -4.94
C LYS A 783 8.50 15.49 -6.31
N ASP A 784 9.27 16.01 -7.24
CA ASP A 784 8.84 16.21 -8.62
C ASP A 784 8.96 14.92 -9.47
N ASN A 785 8.70 15.02 -10.78
CA ASN A 785 8.78 13.90 -11.70
C ASN A 785 10.21 13.38 -11.99
N ARG A 786 11.24 14.02 -11.45
CA ARG A 786 12.65 13.58 -11.48
C ARG A 786 13.08 12.96 -10.15
N SER A 787 12.14 12.78 -9.21
CA SER A 787 12.39 12.35 -7.84
C SER A 787 13.27 13.33 -7.04
N GLU A 788 13.30 14.60 -7.43
CA GLU A 788 14.00 15.66 -6.70
C GLU A 788 13.04 16.35 -5.72
N LEU A 789 13.56 16.81 -4.58
CA LEU A 789 12.74 17.49 -3.56
C LEU A 789 12.18 18.81 -4.12
N LEU A 790 10.88 19.01 -3.96
CA LEU A 790 10.20 20.25 -4.29
C LEU A 790 10.51 21.30 -3.23
N GLU A 791 11.01 22.45 -3.68
CA GLU A 791 11.14 23.63 -2.82
C GLU A 791 9.75 24.22 -2.57
N VAL A 792 9.30 24.19 -1.32
CA VAL A 792 8.00 24.71 -0.90
C VAL A 792 8.21 26.03 -0.17
N SER A 793 7.78 27.13 -0.78
CA SER A 793 7.85 28.46 -0.20
C SER A 793 6.67 29.32 -0.62
N SER A 794 6.39 30.39 0.15
CA SER A 794 5.37 31.39 -0.19
C SER A 794 3.95 30.84 -0.44
N LEU A 795 3.53 29.83 0.34
CA LEU A 795 2.17 29.29 0.28
C LEU A 795 1.14 30.33 0.78
N PRO A 796 -0.10 30.32 0.23
CA PRO A 796 -1.15 31.27 0.65
C PRO A 796 -1.66 30.98 2.07
N ASP A 797 -1.63 29.71 2.49
CA ASP A 797 -2.01 29.25 3.82
C ASP A 797 -0.94 28.27 4.34
N ASP A 798 -0.94 28.02 5.65
CA ASP A 798 0.01 27.12 6.30
C ASP A 798 -0.28 25.64 5.99
N ILE A 799 0.78 24.81 5.95
CA ILE A 799 0.63 23.35 6.01
C ILE A 799 0.24 22.96 7.44
N VAL A 800 -0.92 22.33 7.59
CA VAL A 800 -1.41 21.92 8.91
C VAL A 800 -0.86 20.53 9.25
N ILE A 801 -0.18 20.44 10.39
CA ILE A 801 0.34 19.19 10.95
C ILE A 801 -0.52 18.83 12.16
N VAL A 802 -1.12 17.64 12.13
CA VAL A 802 -1.95 17.13 13.23
C VAL A 802 -1.18 16.01 13.92
N ILE A 803 -0.86 16.22 15.19
CA ILE A 803 -0.17 15.24 16.05
C ILE A 803 -1.03 15.04 17.32
N PRO A 804 -1.48 13.82 17.63
CA PRO A 804 -2.24 13.57 18.84
C PRO A 804 -1.34 13.68 20.06
N SER A 805 -1.82 14.42 21.07
CA SER A 805 -1.12 14.57 22.35
C SER A 805 -1.25 13.28 23.18
N LYS A 806 -0.14 12.80 23.76
CA LYS A 806 -0.16 11.65 24.69
C LYS A 806 -0.39 12.18 26.11
N PRO A 807 -1.56 11.98 26.72
CA PRO A 807 -1.82 12.52 28.05
C PRO A 807 -0.89 11.89 29.08
N ARG A 808 -0.09 12.71 29.77
CA ARG A 808 0.67 12.27 30.95
C ARG A 808 -0.23 12.38 32.18
N THR A 809 -0.51 11.25 32.82
CA THR A 809 -1.10 11.22 34.16
C THR A 809 -0.05 11.70 35.16
N MET A 810 -0.25 12.91 35.70
CA MET A 810 0.52 13.38 36.85
C MET A 810 0.13 12.53 38.09
N PRO A 811 1.09 12.11 38.94
CA PRO A 811 0.79 11.50 40.22
C PRO A 811 -0.11 12.42 41.06
N ASN A 812 -0.98 11.85 41.90
CA ASN A 812 -1.76 12.61 42.88
C ASN A 812 -0.81 13.25 43.91
N GLU A 813 -0.27 14.43 43.63
CA GLU A 813 0.53 15.18 44.60
C GLU A 813 -0.32 16.05 45.52
N LEU A 814 0.12 16.17 46.78
CA LEU A 814 -0.53 16.94 47.83
C LEU A 814 -0.48 18.44 47.51
N TRP A 815 -1.61 19.11 47.65
CA TRP A 815 -1.69 20.57 47.67
C TRP A 815 -1.20 21.07 49.04
N TYR A 816 -0.27 22.04 49.04
CA TYR A 816 0.31 22.57 50.28
C TYR A 816 -0.35 23.91 50.67
N PHE A 817 -0.54 24.15 51.97
CA PHE A 817 -1.12 25.37 52.52
C PHE A 817 -0.03 26.44 52.79
N THR A 818 -0.35 27.71 52.56
CA THR A 818 0.43 28.85 53.09
C THR A 818 -0.23 29.36 54.38
N THR A 819 0.56 29.73 55.39
CA THR A 819 0.07 30.00 56.76
C THR A 819 -0.64 31.33 56.95
N ASP A 820 -0.54 32.27 56.01
CA ASP A 820 -0.97 33.68 56.23
C ASP A 820 -2.04 34.21 55.26
N ASP A 821 -2.25 33.60 54.08
CA ASP A 821 -3.13 34.13 53.02
C ASP A 821 -4.28 33.15 52.61
N ASP A 822 -4.39 31.99 53.27
CA ASP A 822 -5.32 30.88 52.93
C ASP A 822 -5.21 30.41 51.45
N LEU A 823 -4.06 30.67 50.83
CA LEU A 823 -3.76 30.36 49.44
C LEU A 823 -3.11 28.97 49.35
N ARG A 824 -3.75 28.07 48.60
CA ARG A 824 -3.22 26.72 48.32
C ARG A 824 -2.35 26.76 47.08
N PHE A 825 -1.20 26.10 47.06
CA PHE A 825 -0.34 26.11 45.88
C PHE A 825 0.09 24.72 45.41
N HIS A 826 0.43 24.65 44.12
CA HIS A 826 1.04 23.52 43.44
C HIS A 826 2.38 23.91 42.82
N GLU A 827 3.36 23.00 42.81
CA GLU A 827 4.70 23.23 42.25
C GLU A 827 4.83 22.54 40.89
N ILE A 828 5.25 23.29 39.87
CA ILE A 828 5.56 22.82 38.53
C ILE A 828 7.06 23.00 38.31
N THR A 829 7.79 21.90 38.12
CA THR A 829 9.23 21.96 37.80
C THR A 829 9.43 22.00 36.28
N VAL A 830 9.97 23.10 35.77
CA VAL A 830 10.33 23.26 34.35
C VAL A 830 11.81 22.98 34.15
N LYS A 831 12.12 22.03 33.26
CA LYS A 831 13.51 21.64 32.95
C LYS A 831 14.19 22.51 31.90
N TYR A 832 13.44 23.07 30.94
CA TYR A 832 13.99 23.78 29.78
C TYR A 832 13.47 25.21 29.70
N GLU A 833 14.32 26.11 29.20
CA GLU A 833 13.90 27.47 28.87
C GLU A 833 12.83 27.49 27.76
N ASN A 834 12.05 28.57 27.75
CA ASN A 834 10.96 28.79 26.81
C ASN A 834 9.96 27.63 26.73
N THR A 835 9.70 26.97 27.87
CA THR A 835 8.67 25.93 27.96
C THR A 835 7.31 26.60 28.14
N LEU A 836 6.35 26.30 27.27
CA LEU A 836 4.98 26.78 27.43
C LEU A 836 4.29 25.97 28.53
N ILE A 837 3.87 26.63 29.59
CA ILE A 837 3.04 26.03 30.64
C ILE A 837 1.59 26.38 30.32
N GLN A 838 0.75 25.35 30.18
CA GLN A 838 -0.70 25.49 30.03
C GLN A 838 -1.37 24.85 31.23
N VAL A 839 -2.09 25.65 32.01
CA VAL A 839 -2.84 25.18 33.20
C VAL A 839 -4.32 25.39 32.95
N GLU A 840 -5.06 24.29 32.91
CA GLU A 840 -6.52 24.31 32.86
C GLU A 840 -7.07 24.18 34.28
N VAL A 841 -7.86 25.17 34.72
CA VAL A 841 -8.44 25.19 36.07
C VAL A 841 -9.95 25.26 35.94
N LYS A 842 -10.65 24.29 36.54
CA LYS A 842 -12.12 24.22 36.48
C LYS A 842 -12.73 24.29 37.87
N PRO A 843 -13.53 25.32 38.20
CA PRO A 843 -14.31 25.32 39.43
C PRO A 843 -15.37 24.20 39.36
N GLN A 844 -15.49 23.40 40.42
CA GLN A 844 -16.53 22.36 40.50
C GLN A 844 -17.92 22.96 40.78
N GLU A 845 -17.97 24.12 41.43
CA GLU A 845 -19.21 24.82 41.77
C GLU A 845 -19.39 26.11 40.94
N PRO A 846 -20.59 26.38 40.39
CA PRO A 846 -20.90 27.55 39.56
C PRO A 846 -20.66 28.90 40.22
N THR A 847 -20.88 28.95 41.53
CA THR A 847 -20.90 30.18 42.34
C THR A 847 -19.51 30.59 42.83
N VAL A 848 -18.49 29.75 42.59
CA VAL A 848 -17.14 29.95 43.09
C VAL A 848 -16.30 30.66 42.05
N HIS A 849 -15.81 31.83 42.40
CA HIS A 849 -14.72 32.49 41.68
C HIS A 849 -13.39 32.01 42.24
N LEU A 850 -12.57 31.39 41.39
CA LEU A 850 -11.21 30.98 41.73
C LEU A 850 -10.23 32.05 41.27
N PHE A 851 -9.42 32.54 42.19
CA PHE A 851 -8.29 33.41 41.89
C PHE A 851 -7.02 32.57 41.83
N VAL A 852 -6.38 32.52 40.68
CA VAL A 852 -5.15 31.77 40.45
C VAL A 852 -3.98 32.74 40.33
N TYR A 853 -2.88 32.42 41.00
CA TYR A 853 -1.66 33.23 41.02
C TYR A 853 -0.49 32.39 40.55
N PHE A 854 0.38 32.95 39.72
CA PHE A 854 1.54 32.25 39.16
C PHE A 854 2.81 32.99 39.55
N ARG A 855 3.86 32.25 39.95
CA ARG A 855 5.15 32.87 40.27
C ARG A 855 6.35 31.94 40.07
N PHE A 856 7.44 32.47 39.53
CA PHE A 856 8.72 31.79 39.38
C PHE A 856 9.59 31.88 40.65
N GLY A 857 10.24 30.77 41.01
CA GLY A 857 11.25 30.66 42.07
C GLY A 857 10.72 30.72 43.50
N GLN A 858 9.57 31.36 43.74
CA GLN A 858 8.95 31.50 45.06
C GLN A 858 7.43 31.27 45.00
N ARG A 859 6.84 30.87 46.13
CA ARG A 859 5.39 30.72 46.28
C ARG A 859 4.68 32.06 46.04
N PRO A 860 3.56 32.09 45.28
CA PRO A 860 2.78 33.30 45.09
C PRO A 860 2.01 33.66 46.36
N THR A 861 1.74 34.96 46.52
CA THR A 861 0.82 35.52 47.52
C THR A 861 -0.19 36.40 46.80
N ILE A 862 -1.28 36.79 47.46
CA ILE A 862 -2.30 37.68 46.87
C ILE A 862 -1.70 39.04 46.47
N ARG A 863 -0.57 39.43 47.09
CA ARG A 863 0.14 40.69 46.83
C ARG A 863 1.35 40.56 45.90
N ASN A 864 1.97 39.39 45.82
CA ASN A 864 3.21 39.17 45.09
C ASN A 864 3.10 37.93 44.20
N TYR A 865 2.95 38.19 42.89
CA TYR A 865 2.72 37.22 41.83
C TYR A 865 3.27 37.79 40.51
N ASP A 866 3.60 36.91 39.56
CA ASP A 866 4.03 37.29 38.21
C ASP A 866 2.84 37.42 37.25
N LEU A 867 1.83 36.56 37.45
CA LEU A 867 0.57 36.55 36.71
C LEU A 867 -0.55 36.20 37.68
N ASN A 868 -1.73 36.79 37.47
CA ASN A 868 -2.94 36.31 38.13
C ASN A 868 -4.05 36.06 37.11
N ALA A 869 -5.00 35.22 37.49
CA ALA A 869 -6.18 34.91 36.71
C ALA A 869 -7.39 34.76 37.62
N THR A 870 -8.56 35.10 37.10
CA THR A 870 -9.84 34.92 37.77
C THR A 870 -10.64 33.98 36.89
N ILE A 871 -11.03 32.86 37.46
CA ILE A 871 -11.75 31.80 36.77
C ILE A 871 -13.13 31.70 37.40
N SER A 872 -14.13 31.60 36.55
CA SER A 872 -15.51 31.26 36.89
C SER A 872 -15.99 30.15 35.96
N GLN A 873 -17.19 29.62 36.20
CA GLN A 873 -17.82 28.73 35.23
C GLN A 873 -18.07 29.40 33.86
N TYR A 874 -18.12 30.74 33.80
CA TYR A 874 -18.56 31.48 32.61
C TYR A 874 -17.41 32.07 31.80
N GLY A 875 -16.18 31.96 32.29
CA GLY A 875 -15.03 32.55 31.64
C GLY A 875 -13.87 32.78 32.59
N GLN A 876 -12.75 33.14 31.99
CA GLN A 876 -11.47 33.35 32.63
C GLN A 876 -10.90 34.69 32.17
N CYS A 877 -10.38 35.48 33.09
CA CYS A 877 -9.60 36.68 32.79
C CYS A 877 -8.19 36.50 33.32
N VAL A 878 -7.18 36.82 32.52
CA VAL A 878 -5.76 36.74 32.89
C VAL A 878 -5.17 38.15 32.89
N TRP A 879 -4.49 38.52 33.98
CA TRP A 879 -3.70 39.75 34.03
C TRP A 879 -2.22 39.41 34.09
N THR A 880 -1.49 39.85 33.08
CA THR A 880 -0.03 39.79 33.00
C THR A 880 0.58 41.09 33.51
N ALA A 881 1.68 41.00 34.27
CA ALA A 881 2.47 42.20 34.57
C ALA A 881 3.30 42.56 33.33
N SER A 882 2.91 43.59 32.57
CA SER A 882 3.79 44.15 31.54
C SER A 882 5.00 44.78 32.22
N THR A 883 6.20 44.48 31.72
CA THR A 883 7.46 45.00 32.26
C THR A 883 7.67 46.49 32.01
N HIS A 884 6.73 47.20 31.39
CA HIS A 884 6.74 48.66 31.29
C HIS A 884 5.32 49.22 31.40
N ASP A 885 5.21 50.28 32.20
CA ASP A 885 4.05 51.14 32.50
C ASP A 885 2.93 50.63 33.42
N LYS A 886 2.91 51.21 34.63
CA LYS A 886 1.83 51.14 35.63
C LYS A 886 0.62 52.02 35.23
N LYS A 887 0.10 51.90 34.02
CA LYS A 887 -1.20 52.49 33.62
C LYS A 887 -2.04 51.47 32.88
N GLU A 888 -3.22 51.22 33.45
CA GLU A 888 -4.33 50.38 32.96
C GLU A 888 -4.01 48.93 32.55
N ARG A 889 -4.15 48.02 33.53
CA ARG A 889 -4.12 46.56 33.30
C ARG A 889 -5.42 46.14 32.59
N GLN A 890 -5.43 46.04 31.26
CA GLN A 890 -6.52 45.34 30.57
C GLN A 890 -6.33 43.82 30.73
N PRO A 891 -7.30 43.08 31.30
CA PRO A 891 -7.25 41.64 31.31
C PRO A 891 -7.55 41.06 29.94
N GLU A 892 -6.83 40.00 29.58
CA GLU A 892 -7.23 39.12 28.49
C GLU A 892 -8.29 38.16 29.01
N CYS A 893 -9.55 38.40 28.62
CA CYS A 893 -10.70 37.62 29.06
C CYS A 893 -11.19 36.68 27.95
N SER A 894 -11.27 35.39 28.26
CA SER A 894 -11.92 34.35 27.46
C SER A 894 -13.29 34.02 28.05
N SER A 895 -14.32 33.93 27.20
CA SER A 895 -15.63 33.40 27.57
C SER A 895 -15.66 31.87 27.67
N ASN A 896 -14.57 31.19 27.33
CA ASN A 896 -14.43 29.75 27.49
C ASN A 896 -13.66 29.46 28.81
N PRO A 897 -14.30 28.87 29.83
CA PRO A 897 -13.66 28.57 31.11
C PRO A 897 -12.61 27.45 31.01
N LEU A 898 -12.56 26.72 29.88
CA LEU A 898 -11.57 25.67 29.61
C LEU A 898 -10.35 26.21 28.85
N THR A 899 -10.30 27.52 28.54
CA THR A 899 -9.10 28.11 27.93
C THR A 899 -7.95 28.02 28.93
N PRO A 900 -6.86 27.29 28.63
CA PRO A 900 -5.77 27.14 29.59
C PRO A 900 -5.09 28.48 29.85
N ILE A 901 -4.74 28.74 31.10
CA ILE A 901 -3.80 29.81 31.46
C ILE A 901 -2.46 29.43 30.85
N ALA A 902 -2.05 30.18 29.83
CA ALA A 902 -0.79 29.97 29.14
C ALA A 902 0.27 30.97 29.64
N THR A 903 1.44 30.48 30.01
CA THR A 903 2.59 31.33 30.33
C THR A 903 3.88 30.70 29.82
N LEU A 904 4.76 31.53 29.28
CA LEU A 904 6.05 31.08 28.78
C LEU A 904 7.08 31.10 29.91
N ALA A 905 7.51 29.91 30.35
CA ALA A 905 8.59 29.76 31.32
C ALA A 905 9.94 30.11 30.68
N ARG A 906 10.37 31.36 30.82
CA ARG A 906 11.63 31.86 30.23
C ARG A 906 12.88 31.25 30.86
N HIS A 907 12.79 30.77 32.10
CA HIS A 907 13.91 30.17 32.82
C HIS A 907 13.57 28.77 33.34
N PRO A 908 14.52 27.81 33.31
CA PRO A 908 14.39 26.56 34.06
C PRO A 908 14.27 26.81 35.56
N GLY A 909 13.49 25.98 36.25
CA GLY A 909 13.32 26.07 37.70
C GLY A 909 11.90 25.78 38.15
N LYS A 910 11.61 26.15 39.40
CA LYS A 910 10.31 25.91 40.04
C LYS A 910 9.35 27.05 39.75
N TYR A 911 8.17 26.70 39.25
CA TYR A 911 7.04 27.61 39.09
C TYR A 911 5.94 27.18 40.05
N PHE A 912 5.29 28.14 40.68
CA PHE A 912 4.28 27.89 41.70
C PHE A 912 2.94 28.46 41.25
N VAL A 913 1.88 27.66 41.36
CA VAL A 913 0.50 28.02 41.05
C VAL A 913 -0.31 28.06 42.33
N GLY A 914 -0.74 29.24 42.76
CA GLY A 914 -1.58 29.49 43.93
C GLY A 914 -3.07 29.59 43.58
N ARG A 915 -3.96 29.20 44.49
CA ARG A 915 -5.43 29.30 44.39
C ARG A 915 -6.02 29.97 45.65
N TYR A 916 -6.93 30.92 45.44
CA TYR A 916 -7.70 31.63 46.47
C TYR A 916 -9.20 31.72 46.09
N GLU A 917 -10.09 31.81 47.08
CA GLU A 917 -11.56 31.74 46.94
C GLU A 917 -12.22 32.91 47.70
N GLY A 918 -13.04 33.73 47.03
CA GLY A 918 -13.62 34.95 47.62
C GLY A 918 -15.09 35.20 47.26
N THR A 919 -15.86 35.81 48.16
CA THR A 919 -17.30 36.13 48.04
C THR A 919 -17.54 37.58 47.58
N THR A 920 -18.48 37.86 46.66
CA THR A 920 -18.68 39.18 46.03
C THR A 920 -20.11 39.74 46.17
N SER A 921 -20.23 41.07 46.30
CA SER A 921 -21.47 41.87 46.20
C SER A 921 -21.78 42.27 44.74
N THR A 922 -23.06 42.35 44.37
CA THR A 922 -23.53 42.58 42.99
C THR A 922 -23.40 44.04 42.52
N VAL A 923 -22.69 44.27 41.41
CA VAL A 923 -22.56 45.56 40.68
C VAL A 923 -22.96 45.32 39.22
N TRP A 924 -23.70 46.26 38.61
CA TRP A 924 -24.01 46.22 37.17
C TRP A 924 -22.77 46.52 36.34
N GLN A 925 -22.28 45.53 35.60
CA GLN A 925 -21.11 45.66 34.74
C GLN A 925 -21.52 46.00 33.30
N ARG A 926 -20.98 47.08 32.74
CA ARG A 926 -21.24 47.47 31.35
C ARG A 926 -20.63 46.44 30.40
N LYS A 927 -21.46 45.78 29.58
CA LYS A 927 -21.01 44.88 28.53
C LYS A 927 -20.56 45.72 27.32
N TYR A 928 -19.26 45.71 27.02
CA TYR A 928 -18.69 46.42 25.87
C TYR A 928 -19.00 45.67 24.57
N ASN A 929 -19.04 46.39 23.44
CA ASN A 929 -19.25 45.86 22.08
C ASN A 929 -20.60 45.17 21.85
N LEU A 930 -21.69 45.91 22.06
CA LEU A 930 -23.05 45.45 21.75
C LEU A 930 -23.18 44.98 20.28
N GLU A 931 -22.38 45.55 19.36
CA GLU A 931 -22.29 45.15 17.94
C GLU A 931 -21.96 43.67 17.73
N LEU A 932 -21.15 43.06 18.60
CA LEU A 932 -20.70 41.66 18.46
C LEU A 932 -21.81 40.64 18.77
N ILE A 933 -22.84 41.06 19.51
CA ILE A 933 -23.94 40.19 19.92
C ILE A 933 -25.26 40.54 19.23
N THR A 934 -25.23 41.48 18.28
CA THR A 934 -26.40 41.92 17.51
C THR A 934 -26.23 41.65 16.02
N SER A 935 -27.29 41.22 15.35
CA SER A 935 -27.31 41.01 13.89
C SER A 935 -27.79 42.23 13.10
N THR A 936 -28.21 43.28 13.79
CA THR A 936 -28.61 44.57 13.22
C THR A 936 -27.60 45.67 13.57
N PRO A 937 -27.34 46.64 12.68
CA PRO A 937 -26.55 47.82 13.01
C PRO A 937 -27.13 48.58 14.22
N LEU A 938 -26.28 49.13 15.10
CA LEU A 938 -26.73 49.83 16.32
C LEU A 938 -27.46 51.16 16.06
N ASN A 939 -27.39 51.68 14.84
CA ASN A 939 -28.12 52.87 14.40
C ASN A 939 -29.46 52.54 13.70
N ALA A 940 -29.83 51.27 13.61
CA ALA A 940 -31.11 50.85 13.04
C ALA A 940 -32.27 51.12 14.00
N SER A 941 -33.49 51.24 13.46
CA SER A 941 -34.70 51.43 14.27
C SER A 941 -35.09 50.21 15.11
N ASN A 942 -34.51 49.04 14.83
CA ASN A 942 -34.75 47.78 15.53
C ASN A 942 -33.41 47.12 15.89
N ILE A 943 -33.36 46.46 17.06
CA ILE A 943 -32.18 45.72 17.52
C ILE A 943 -32.50 44.23 17.64
N VAL A 944 -31.68 43.37 17.04
CA VAL A 944 -31.78 41.91 17.14
C VAL A 944 -30.56 41.37 17.88
N ILE A 945 -30.77 40.73 19.04
CA ILE A 945 -29.70 40.07 19.83
C ILE A 945 -29.61 38.61 19.41
N ASN A 946 -28.41 38.14 19.05
CA ASN A 946 -28.17 36.77 18.60
C ASN A 946 -28.44 35.75 19.72
N GLY A 947 -29.15 34.65 19.40
CA GLY A 947 -29.45 33.57 20.34
C GLY A 947 -28.17 32.97 20.98
N GLY A 948 -28.21 32.71 22.29
CA GLY A 948 -27.06 32.21 23.05
C GLY A 948 -26.08 33.28 23.57
N SER A 949 -26.28 34.56 23.23
CA SER A 949 -25.35 35.65 23.60
C SER A 949 -25.56 36.22 25.01
N LEU A 950 -26.68 35.91 25.66
CA LEU A 950 -27.04 36.31 27.03
C LEU A 950 -26.92 35.08 27.94
N ALA A 951 -26.18 35.18 29.04
CA ALA A 951 -25.99 34.07 29.97
C ALA A 951 -27.25 33.85 30.82
N ALA A 952 -27.59 32.59 31.06
CA ALA A 952 -28.76 32.17 31.86
C ALA A 952 -28.64 32.62 33.33
N GLY A 953 -29.77 32.92 33.98
CA GLY A 953 -29.84 33.33 35.39
C GLY A 953 -29.39 34.76 35.70
N ASN A 954 -29.12 35.57 34.68
CA ASN A 954 -28.68 36.96 34.84
C ASN A 954 -29.80 37.92 34.46
N MET A 955 -29.81 39.08 35.12
CA MET A 955 -30.58 40.22 34.61
C MET A 955 -29.69 41.06 33.72
N TYR A 956 -30.21 41.44 32.55
CA TYR A 956 -29.59 42.37 31.62
C TYR A 956 -30.47 43.60 31.50
N ARG A 957 -29.86 44.77 31.41
CA ARG A 957 -30.56 46.02 31.09
C ARG A 957 -30.11 46.50 29.72
N LEU A 958 -31.04 46.54 28.78
CA LEU A 958 -30.83 47.19 27.48
C LEU A 958 -31.23 48.66 27.62
N ALA A 959 -30.31 49.59 27.37
CA ALA A 959 -30.58 51.03 27.44
C ALA A 959 -30.44 51.66 26.05
N LEU A 960 -31.48 52.33 25.59
CA LEU A 960 -31.52 53.13 24.38
C LEU A 960 -31.34 54.61 24.73
N PHE A 961 -30.39 55.26 24.08
CA PHE A 961 -30.17 56.70 24.19
C PHE A 961 -30.45 57.33 22.82
N ILE A 962 -31.32 58.33 22.78
CA ILE A 962 -31.64 59.10 21.58
C ILE A 962 -31.22 60.52 21.82
N THR A 963 -30.53 61.14 20.86
CA THR A 963 -30.10 62.54 20.94
C THR A 963 -30.68 63.30 19.74
N THR A 964 -31.29 64.45 19.98
CA THR A 964 -31.74 65.36 18.92
C THR A 964 -30.57 66.23 18.44
N ASN A 965 -30.70 66.85 17.26
CA ASN A 965 -29.64 67.63 16.63
C ASN A 965 -29.21 68.87 17.44
N ASP A 966 -30.08 69.36 18.31
CA ASP A 966 -29.85 70.44 19.27
C ASP A 966 -29.24 69.96 20.61
N GLY A 967 -28.90 68.67 20.73
CA GLY A 967 -28.17 68.09 21.86
C GLY A 967 -29.04 67.66 23.05
N LEU A 968 -30.36 67.71 22.94
CA LEU A 968 -31.25 67.11 23.95
C LEU A 968 -31.19 65.59 23.81
N TRP A 969 -31.15 64.87 24.93
CA TRP A 969 -31.15 63.41 24.91
C TRP A 969 -32.29 62.83 25.75
N ALA A 970 -32.78 61.68 25.32
CA ALA A 970 -33.78 60.88 26.03
C ALA A 970 -33.24 59.45 26.19
N MET A 971 -33.64 58.79 27.27
CA MET A 971 -33.26 57.40 27.56
C MET A 971 -34.51 56.55 27.79
N SER A 972 -34.50 55.34 27.24
CA SER A 972 -35.41 54.26 27.59
C SER A 972 -34.61 53.03 27.98
N ALA A 973 -35.10 52.23 28.93
CA ALA A 973 -34.45 51.01 29.35
C ALA A 973 -35.43 49.85 29.40
N TYR A 974 -34.97 48.66 28.99
CA TYR A 974 -35.74 47.42 29.01
C TYR A 974 -34.91 46.33 29.72
N ASP A 975 -35.48 45.77 30.78
CA ASP A 975 -34.83 44.74 31.58
C ASP A 975 -35.21 43.35 31.04
N ILE A 976 -34.21 42.53 30.80
CA ILE A 976 -34.31 41.16 30.28
C ILE A 976 -33.84 40.22 31.38
N SER A 977 -34.73 39.36 31.85
CA SER A 977 -34.40 38.28 32.78
C SER A 977 -34.23 36.98 32.01
N THR A 978 -33.07 36.34 32.11
CA THR A 978 -32.84 35.01 31.53
C THR A 978 -33.19 33.93 32.57
N ALA A 979 -34.02 32.96 32.20
CA ALA A 979 -34.45 31.90 33.10
C ALA A 979 -33.31 30.92 33.44
N LEU A 980 -33.42 30.25 34.58
CA LEU A 980 -32.46 29.25 35.03
C LEU A 980 -32.79 27.88 34.43
N PRO A 981 -31.77 27.07 34.06
CA PRO A 981 -32.02 25.70 33.63
C PRO A 981 -32.61 24.87 34.79
N PRO A 982 -33.33 23.77 34.50
CA PRO A 982 -33.77 22.83 35.54
C PRO A 982 -32.59 22.36 36.41
N THR A 983 -32.78 22.26 37.73
CA THR A 983 -31.72 21.87 38.69
C THR A 983 -32.23 20.88 39.74
N ARG A 984 -31.33 20.40 40.60
CA ARG A 984 -31.56 19.54 41.79
C ARG A 984 -32.03 18.11 41.56
N GLY A 985 -32.33 17.74 40.32
CA GLY A 985 -32.73 16.37 40.01
C GLY A 985 -31.56 15.41 39.86
N THR A 986 -31.85 14.13 40.06
CA THR A 986 -30.94 13.04 39.81
C THR A 986 -31.59 12.05 38.87
N CYS A 987 -30.80 11.42 38.00
CA CYS A 987 -31.25 10.35 37.15
C CYS A 987 -30.55 9.04 37.53
N SER A 988 -31.23 7.91 37.35
CA SER A 988 -30.72 6.59 37.67
C SER A 988 -31.22 5.56 36.67
N ILE A 989 -30.48 4.46 36.54
CA ILE A 989 -30.85 3.29 35.73
C ILE A 989 -30.77 2.03 36.61
N THR A 990 -31.83 1.23 36.63
CA THR A 990 -31.90 -0.03 37.40
C THR A 990 -32.44 -1.18 36.57
N PRO A 991 -31.87 -2.40 36.63
CA PRO A 991 -30.65 -2.79 37.38
C PRO A 991 -29.36 -2.22 36.75
N SER A 992 -28.27 -2.16 37.51
CA SER A 992 -26.96 -1.67 37.04
C SER A 992 -26.22 -2.65 36.12
N SER A 993 -26.74 -3.87 35.96
CA SER A 993 -26.28 -4.86 34.99
C SER A 993 -27.42 -5.71 34.44
N GLY A 994 -27.27 -6.19 33.21
CA GLY A 994 -28.25 -7.05 32.55
C GLY A 994 -27.72 -7.69 31.26
N ILE A 995 -28.60 -8.36 30.54
CA ILE A 995 -28.31 -9.06 29.27
C ILE A 995 -29.14 -8.40 28.15
N SER A 996 -28.48 -8.12 27.02
CA SER A 996 -29.12 -7.53 25.84
C SER A 996 -30.26 -8.43 25.33
N LEU A 997 -31.40 -7.83 24.96
CA LEU A 997 -32.63 -8.53 24.53
C LEU A 997 -33.27 -9.47 25.57
N GLU A 998 -32.87 -9.40 26.85
CA GLU A 998 -33.48 -10.20 27.92
C GLU A 998 -33.88 -9.33 29.12
N SER A 999 -33.00 -8.42 29.53
CA SER A 999 -33.22 -7.56 30.70
C SER A 999 -34.04 -6.31 30.36
N HIS A 1000 -34.91 -5.94 31.29
CA HIS A 1000 -35.65 -4.67 31.27
C HIS A 1000 -34.95 -3.68 32.19
N PHE A 1001 -34.79 -2.44 31.74
CA PHE A 1001 -34.14 -1.38 32.48
C PHE A 1001 -35.10 -0.23 32.74
N ASN A 1002 -35.16 0.22 33.98
CA ASN A 1002 -35.93 1.38 34.39
C ASN A 1002 -35.01 2.60 34.46
N LEU A 1003 -35.22 3.59 33.59
CA LEU A 1003 -34.55 4.89 33.68
C LEU A 1003 -35.49 5.87 34.36
N SER A 1004 -35.02 6.50 35.44
CA SER A 1004 -35.84 7.42 36.22
C SER A 1004 -35.06 8.66 36.62
N CYS A 1005 -35.65 9.82 36.35
CA CYS A 1005 -35.19 11.14 36.77
C CYS A 1005 -36.17 11.72 37.79
N ILE A 1006 -35.70 11.95 39.01
CA ILE A 1006 -36.53 12.45 40.11
C ILE A 1006 -35.94 13.75 40.67
N ASN A 1007 -36.77 14.50 41.40
CA ASN A 1007 -36.39 15.74 42.10
C ASN A 1007 -35.88 16.88 41.20
N TRP A 1008 -36.16 16.82 39.89
CA TRP A 1008 -35.89 17.95 39.00
C TRP A 1008 -36.87 19.09 39.29
N THR A 1009 -36.33 20.29 39.50
CA THR A 1009 -37.10 21.50 39.75
C THR A 1009 -36.75 22.54 38.70
N SER A 1010 -37.77 23.22 38.19
CA SER A 1010 -37.64 24.38 37.31
C SER A 1010 -38.78 25.35 37.61
N ASP A 1011 -38.47 26.62 37.47
CA ASP A 1011 -39.36 27.77 37.47
C ASP A 1011 -40.33 27.74 36.26
N SER A 1012 -40.07 26.87 35.28
CA SER A 1012 -40.89 26.68 34.07
C SER A 1012 -41.27 25.22 33.87
N THR A 1013 -42.55 24.89 33.98
CA THR A 1013 -43.10 23.50 33.87
C THR A 1013 -44.14 23.42 32.74
N PRO A 1014 -44.40 22.23 32.14
CA PRO A 1014 -43.85 20.91 32.45
C PRO A 1014 -42.42 20.69 31.96
N LEU A 1015 -41.67 19.83 32.64
CA LEU A 1015 -40.36 19.36 32.19
C LEU A 1015 -40.51 18.27 31.14
N SER A 1016 -39.58 18.23 30.19
CA SER A 1016 -39.38 17.15 29.23
C SER A 1016 -38.04 16.46 29.46
N TYR A 1017 -38.02 15.15 29.26
CA TYR A 1017 -36.90 14.27 29.52
C TYR A 1017 -36.52 13.58 28.22
N ARG A 1018 -35.25 13.64 27.88
CA ARG A 1018 -34.67 12.93 26.74
C ARG A 1018 -33.63 11.93 27.23
N PHE A 1019 -33.93 10.65 27.09
CA PHE A 1019 -33.00 9.56 27.41
C PHE A 1019 -32.33 9.11 26.10
N GLN A 1020 -31.00 9.12 26.06
CA GLN A 1020 -30.22 8.67 24.89
C GLN A 1020 -28.98 7.90 25.35
N TYR A 1021 -28.41 7.06 24.49
CA TYR A 1021 -27.18 6.31 24.76
C TYR A 1021 -26.19 6.41 23.61
N ARG A 1022 -24.91 6.18 23.92
CA ARG A 1022 -23.80 6.32 22.97
C ARG A 1022 -23.34 4.95 22.47
N LEU A 1023 -23.33 4.77 21.16
CA LEU A 1023 -22.81 3.58 20.46
C LEU A 1023 -21.27 3.59 20.40
N GLU A 1024 -20.65 2.43 20.12
CA GLU A 1024 -19.17 2.29 20.02
C GLU A 1024 -18.55 3.20 18.95
N ASN A 1025 -19.25 3.45 17.85
CA ASN A 1025 -18.81 4.36 16.78
C ASN A 1025 -18.90 5.86 17.17
N GLY A 1026 -19.35 6.15 18.40
CA GLY A 1026 -19.43 7.49 18.95
C GLY A 1026 -20.74 8.23 18.69
N MET A 1027 -21.66 7.67 17.89
CA MET A 1027 -22.99 8.24 17.64
C MET A 1027 -23.95 8.07 18.83
N TYR A 1028 -24.94 8.96 18.93
CA TYR A 1028 -25.99 8.91 19.96
C TYR A 1028 -27.31 8.42 19.37
N THR A 1029 -28.01 7.55 20.11
CA THR A 1029 -29.35 7.07 19.78
C THR A 1029 -30.33 7.50 20.88
N VAL A 1030 -31.44 8.14 20.49
CA VAL A 1030 -32.50 8.57 21.41
C VAL A 1030 -33.44 7.41 21.72
N LEU A 1031 -33.61 7.09 23.00
CA LEU A 1031 -34.54 6.07 23.50
C LEU A 1031 -35.94 6.61 23.76
N TYR A 1032 -36.01 7.85 24.25
CA TYR A 1032 -37.27 8.50 24.59
C TYR A 1032 -37.09 10.01 24.64
N HIS A 1033 -38.13 10.73 24.24
CA HIS A 1033 -38.25 12.17 24.44
C HIS A 1033 -39.72 12.51 24.76
N GLY A 1034 -39.98 13.08 25.94
CA GLY A 1034 -41.34 13.43 26.35
C GLY A 1034 -41.42 13.84 27.82
N VAL A 1035 -42.63 13.98 28.37
CA VAL A 1035 -42.86 14.49 29.73
C VAL A 1035 -42.72 13.44 30.84
N ASN A 1036 -42.62 12.15 30.50
CA ASN A 1036 -42.46 11.11 31.50
C ASN A 1036 -41.03 11.13 32.05
N ASN A 1037 -40.93 11.30 33.36
CA ASN A 1037 -39.66 11.32 34.07
C ASN A 1037 -39.12 9.91 34.39
N SER A 1038 -39.92 8.86 34.16
CA SER A 1038 -39.50 7.47 34.26
C SER A 1038 -39.97 6.66 33.05
N ILE A 1039 -39.09 5.82 32.51
CA ILE A 1039 -39.39 4.90 31.42
C ILE A 1039 -38.83 3.51 31.71
N VAL A 1040 -39.52 2.48 31.25
CA VAL A 1040 -39.00 1.11 31.21
C VAL A 1040 -38.66 0.78 29.76
N THR A 1041 -37.40 0.41 29.50
CA THR A 1041 -36.92 0.03 28.17
C THR A 1041 -36.38 -1.40 28.15
N PHE A 1042 -36.47 -2.03 26.99
CA PHE A 1042 -36.02 -3.39 26.72
C PHE A 1042 -35.20 -3.40 25.43
N GLY A 1043 -34.23 -4.30 25.35
CA GLY A 1043 -33.37 -4.42 24.18
C GLY A 1043 -32.36 -3.27 24.10
N ILE A 1044 -31.64 -3.01 25.19
CA ILE A 1044 -30.45 -2.14 25.14
C ILE A 1044 -29.30 -2.97 24.53
N PRO A 1045 -28.51 -2.44 23.58
CA PRO A 1045 -27.41 -3.19 22.97
C PRO A 1045 -26.32 -3.60 23.97
N PRO A 1046 -25.52 -4.63 23.67
CA PRO A 1046 -24.36 -4.99 24.49
C PRO A 1046 -23.38 -3.80 24.61
N GLY A 1047 -22.86 -3.56 25.81
CA GLY A 1047 -21.89 -2.49 26.01
C GLY A 1047 -20.50 -2.84 25.46
N ASN A 1048 -19.58 -1.87 25.53
CA ASN A 1048 -18.24 -2.01 24.96
C ASN A 1048 -17.43 -3.11 25.67
N ASN A 1049 -17.00 -4.13 24.92
CA ASN A 1049 -16.25 -5.26 25.46
C ASN A 1049 -14.91 -4.85 26.12
N ALA A 1050 -14.22 -3.84 25.57
CA ALA A 1050 -12.98 -3.31 26.15
C ALA A 1050 -13.22 -2.59 27.49
N GLU A 1051 -14.44 -2.11 27.73
CA GLU A 1051 -14.85 -1.46 28.97
C GLU A 1051 -15.78 -2.37 29.82
N ASN A 1052 -15.53 -3.68 29.82
CA ASN A 1052 -16.32 -4.66 30.58
C ASN A 1052 -17.84 -4.59 30.30
N PHE A 1053 -18.19 -4.50 29.01
CA PHE A 1053 -19.56 -4.39 28.51
C PHE A 1053 -20.33 -3.17 29.05
N THR A 1054 -19.63 -2.05 29.27
CA THR A 1054 -20.25 -0.80 29.76
C THR A 1054 -20.93 -0.04 28.63
N MET A 1055 -22.20 0.33 28.83
CA MET A 1055 -22.99 1.22 27.98
C MET A 1055 -23.16 2.58 28.67
N ARG A 1056 -22.98 3.68 27.93
CA ARG A 1056 -23.07 5.05 28.46
C ARG A 1056 -24.34 5.74 27.98
N PHE A 1057 -25.14 6.20 28.93
CA PHE A 1057 -26.36 6.97 28.72
C PHE A 1057 -26.12 8.43 29.02
N ASN A 1058 -26.82 9.28 28.29
CA ASN A 1058 -26.83 10.71 28.44
C ASN A 1058 -28.29 11.15 28.54
N VAL A 1059 -28.67 11.81 29.62
CA VAL A 1059 -30.05 12.22 29.89
C VAL A 1059 -30.12 13.74 29.92
N VAL A 1060 -31.00 14.31 29.10
CA VAL A 1060 -31.22 15.76 29.02
C VAL A 1060 -32.59 16.08 29.56
N VAL A 1061 -32.65 17.00 30.53
CA VAL A 1061 -33.91 17.50 31.10
C VAL A 1061 -34.10 18.93 30.65
N THR A 1062 -35.26 19.22 30.07
CA THR A 1062 -35.55 20.50 29.41
C THR A 1062 -36.83 21.07 29.97
N ASP A 1063 -36.90 22.37 30.21
CA ASP A 1063 -38.16 23.02 30.57
C ASP A 1063 -39.08 23.27 29.36
N ASN A 1064 -40.24 23.87 29.60
CA ASN A 1064 -41.23 24.19 28.56
C ASN A 1064 -40.81 25.35 27.63
N PHE A 1065 -39.72 26.07 27.96
CA PHE A 1065 -39.12 27.09 27.10
C PHE A 1065 -37.93 26.56 26.29
N GLY A 1066 -37.60 25.26 26.42
CA GLY A 1066 -36.50 24.63 25.69
C GLY A 1066 -35.14 24.76 26.39
N ILE A 1067 -35.09 25.25 27.63
CA ILE A 1067 -33.86 25.41 28.40
C ILE A 1067 -33.48 24.07 29.02
N SER A 1068 -32.29 23.57 28.65
CA SER A 1068 -31.79 22.26 29.05
C SER A 1068 -30.84 22.35 30.25
N ALA A 1069 -30.99 21.43 31.20
CA ALA A 1069 -30.01 21.17 32.23
C ALA A 1069 -28.73 20.54 31.65
N SER A 1070 -27.63 20.63 32.38
CA SER A 1070 -26.42 19.88 32.06
C SER A 1070 -26.73 18.39 31.92
N PRO A 1071 -26.29 17.73 30.84
CA PRO A 1071 -26.63 16.33 30.61
C PRO A 1071 -26.15 15.41 31.74
N VAL A 1072 -27.05 14.55 32.24
CA VAL A 1072 -26.71 13.54 33.26
C VAL A 1072 -26.20 12.28 32.59
N ASN A 1073 -24.95 11.90 32.90
CA ASN A 1073 -24.35 10.70 32.36
C ASN A 1073 -24.61 9.50 33.29
N LEU A 1074 -25.15 8.41 32.75
CA LEU A 1074 -25.37 7.15 33.48
C LEU A 1074 -24.59 6.01 32.80
N THR A 1075 -24.23 4.97 33.55
CA THR A 1075 -23.55 3.78 33.04
C THR A 1075 -24.27 2.51 33.47
N VAL A 1076 -24.31 1.51 32.60
CA VAL A 1076 -24.90 0.20 32.88
C VAL A 1076 -24.09 -0.89 32.18
N GLN A 1077 -23.90 -2.05 32.81
CA GLN A 1077 -23.22 -3.19 32.18
C GLN A 1077 -24.22 -4.09 31.45
N VAL A 1078 -24.12 -4.17 30.12
CA VAL A 1078 -25.06 -4.97 29.31
C VAL A 1078 -24.27 -6.02 28.54
N LYS A 1079 -24.36 -7.28 28.96
CA LYS A 1079 -23.66 -8.40 28.30
C LYS A 1079 -24.43 -8.87 27.06
N PRO A 1080 -23.73 -9.42 26.04
CA PRO A 1080 -24.40 -10.05 24.90
C PRO A 1080 -25.19 -11.30 25.34
N SER A 1081 -26.34 -11.54 24.70
CA SER A 1081 -27.12 -12.76 24.90
C SER A 1081 -26.41 -13.98 24.29
N GLN A 1082 -26.51 -15.15 24.94
CA GLN A 1082 -25.80 -16.37 24.51
C GLN A 1082 -26.53 -17.03 23.33
N SER A 1083 -25.94 -16.93 22.13
CA SER A 1083 -26.34 -17.62 20.88
C SER A 1083 -27.84 -17.57 20.52
N LEU A 1084 -28.23 -16.57 19.71
CA LEU A 1084 -29.59 -16.47 19.15
C LEU A 1084 -29.94 -17.73 18.31
N ARG A 1085 -31.01 -18.44 18.69
CA ARG A 1085 -31.58 -19.57 17.91
C ARG A 1085 -32.35 -19.03 16.70
N GLN A 1086 -32.48 -19.83 15.64
CA GLN A 1086 -33.17 -19.42 14.40
C GLN A 1086 -34.64 -19.02 14.65
N ASP A 1087 -35.26 -19.55 15.69
CA ASP A 1087 -36.65 -19.28 16.06
C ASP A 1087 -36.79 -17.98 16.86
N GLU A 1088 -35.78 -17.64 17.67
CA GLU A 1088 -35.68 -16.36 18.37
C GLU A 1088 -35.45 -15.21 17.37
N ILE A 1089 -34.68 -15.45 16.31
CA ILE A 1089 -34.44 -14.49 15.22
C ILE A 1089 -35.75 -14.16 14.49
N ARG A 1090 -36.59 -15.16 14.17
CA ARG A 1090 -37.90 -14.94 13.54
C ARG A 1090 -38.86 -14.16 14.45
N SER A 1091 -38.79 -14.40 15.76
CA SER A 1091 -39.57 -13.64 16.75
C SER A 1091 -39.12 -12.17 16.84
N LEU A 1092 -37.81 -11.93 16.85
CA LEU A 1092 -37.22 -10.59 16.83
C LEU A 1092 -37.57 -9.80 15.57
N GLU A 1093 -37.56 -10.46 14.40
CA GLU A 1093 -37.97 -9.87 13.13
C GLU A 1093 -39.45 -9.44 13.16
N ALA A 1094 -40.34 -10.30 13.65
CA ALA A 1094 -41.76 -9.96 13.82
C ALA A 1094 -41.97 -8.78 14.79
N MET A 1095 -41.18 -8.71 15.88
CA MET A 1095 -41.22 -7.58 16.81
C MET A 1095 -40.75 -6.27 16.16
N ILE A 1096 -39.65 -6.28 15.41
CA ILE A 1096 -39.13 -5.08 14.73
C ILE A 1096 -40.13 -4.60 13.68
N GLN A 1097 -40.69 -5.50 12.87
CA GLN A 1097 -41.69 -5.15 11.86
C GLN A 1097 -42.98 -4.59 12.48
N GLU A 1098 -43.44 -5.14 13.60
CA GLU A 1098 -44.62 -4.61 14.31
C GLU A 1098 -44.36 -3.23 14.92
N VAL A 1099 -43.15 -2.97 15.43
CA VAL A 1099 -42.75 -1.67 15.96
C VAL A 1099 -42.65 -0.62 14.84
N ILE A 1100 -42.09 -0.99 13.68
CA ILE A 1100 -42.08 -0.16 12.47
C ILE A 1100 -43.51 0.13 12.01
N ARG A 1101 -44.40 -0.87 11.97
CA ARG A 1101 -45.82 -0.72 11.60
C ARG A 1101 -46.56 0.23 12.53
N LYS A 1102 -46.18 0.29 13.81
CA LYS A 1102 -46.72 1.24 14.80
C LYS A 1102 -46.09 2.64 14.74
N GLY A 1103 -45.11 2.87 13.86
CA GLY A 1103 -44.45 4.16 13.68
C GLY A 1103 -43.41 4.51 14.74
N ASP A 1104 -43.02 3.57 15.61
CA ASP A 1104 -42.03 3.81 16.67
C ASP A 1104 -40.62 3.48 16.14
N LEU A 1105 -40.14 4.34 15.23
CA LEU A 1105 -38.85 4.20 14.56
C LEU A 1105 -37.66 4.17 15.55
N GLY A 1106 -37.77 4.86 16.69
CA GLY A 1106 -36.75 4.87 17.74
C GLY A 1106 -36.58 3.49 18.38
N LYS A 1107 -37.69 2.82 18.70
CA LYS A 1107 -37.67 1.47 19.26
C LYS A 1107 -37.28 0.40 18.23
N ALA A 1108 -37.62 0.59 16.96
CA ALA A 1108 -37.15 -0.26 15.87
C ALA A 1108 -35.62 -0.17 15.71
N ALA A 1109 -35.08 1.06 15.69
CA ALA A 1109 -33.64 1.30 15.62
C ALA A 1109 -32.89 0.74 16.85
N GLN A 1110 -33.49 0.86 18.03
CA GLN A 1110 -32.94 0.28 19.26
C GLN A 1110 -32.78 -1.25 19.14
N LEU A 1111 -33.83 -1.97 18.75
CA LEU A 1111 -33.81 -3.43 18.61
C LEU A 1111 -32.84 -3.89 17.50
N ALA A 1112 -32.81 -3.17 16.37
CA ALA A 1112 -31.88 -3.45 15.28
C ALA A 1112 -30.41 -3.29 15.72
N ASN A 1113 -30.08 -2.23 16.45
CA ASN A 1113 -28.73 -2.01 16.99
C ASN A 1113 -28.32 -3.11 17.98
N SER A 1114 -29.25 -3.61 18.81
CA SER A 1114 -28.97 -4.73 19.71
C SER A 1114 -28.62 -6.00 18.96
N VAL A 1115 -29.34 -6.34 17.88
CA VAL A 1115 -29.06 -7.52 17.05
C VAL A 1115 -27.71 -7.35 16.34
N LEU A 1116 -27.44 -6.19 15.74
CA LEU A 1116 -26.19 -5.89 15.04
C LEU A 1116 -24.96 -6.10 15.95
N GLN A 1117 -25.02 -5.58 17.17
CA GLN A 1117 -23.91 -5.67 18.12
C GLN A 1117 -23.74 -7.08 18.71
N ILE A 1118 -24.82 -7.83 18.94
CA ILE A 1118 -24.73 -9.26 19.31
C ILE A 1118 -24.03 -10.05 18.20
N VAL A 1119 -24.39 -9.81 16.93
CA VAL A 1119 -23.78 -10.47 15.76
C VAL A 1119 -22.30 -10.12 15.60
N ALA A 1120 -21.95 -8.85 15.83
CA ALA A 1120 -20.58 -8.36 15.77
C ALA A 1120 -19.68 -9.00 16.83
N GLN A 1121 -20.19 -9.17 18.06
CA GLN A 1121 -19.43 -9.71 19.19
C GLN A 1121 -19.39 -11.26 19.23
N GLU A 1122 -20.26 -11.96 18.50
CA GLU A 1122 -20.27 -13.43 18.45
C GLU A 1122 -19.18 -13.99 17.52
N THR A 1123 -18.14 -14.56 18.10
CA THR A 1123 -16.97 -15.09 17.38
C THR A 1123 -17.19 -16.49 16.80
N LYS A 1124 -18.19 -17.25 17.30
CA LYS A 1124 -18.46 -18.63 16.87
C LYS A 1124 -19.48 -18.78 15.72
N MET A 1125 -20.08 -17.69 15.27
CA MET A 1125 -21.14 -17.69 14.25
C MET A 1125 -20.57 -17.65 12.82
N ASN A 1126 -21.03 -18.55 11.93
CA ASN A 1126 -20.52 -18.62 10.56
C ASN A 1126 -20.90 -17.37 9.73
N LEU A 1127 -20.11 -17.06 8.69
CA LEU A 1127 -20.28 -15.84 7.89
C LEU A 1127 -21.63 -15.78 7.16
N GLU A 1128 -22.14 -16.92 6.70
CA GLU A 1128 -23.43 -17.01 5.99
C GLU A 1128 -24.62 -16.68 6.92
N LYS A 1129 -24.56 -17.13 8.17
CA LYS A 1129 -25.53 -16.83 9.22
C LYS A 1129 -25.40 -15.37 9.66
N LYS A 1130 -24.18 -14.82 9.74
CA LYS A 1130 -23.94 -13.38 9.99
C LYS A 1130 -24.53 -12.50 8.88
N ILE A 1131 -24.28 -12.84 7.61
CA ILE A 1131 -24.83 -12.12 6.45
C ILE A 1131 -26.36 -12.19 6.48
N LYS A 1132 -26.93 -13.38 6.68
CA LYS A 1132 -28.39 -13.57 6.75
C LYS A 1132 -29.03 -12.71 7.86
N LEU A 1133 -28.42 -12.68 9.05
CA LEU A 1133 -28.84 -11.82 10.18
C LEU A 1133 -28.74 -10.32 9.87
N LEU A 1134 -27.69 -9.89 9.16
CA LEU A 1134 -27.51 -8.49 8.75
C LEU A 1134 -28.52 -8.06 7.68
N THR A 1135 -28.82 -8.91 6.69
CA THR A 1135 -29.87 -8.65 5.68
C THR A 1135 -31.28 -8.62 6.24
N LEU A 1136 -31.56 -9.37 7.32
CA LEU A 1136 -32.88 -9.40 7.99
C LEU A 1136 -33.18 -8.14 8.82
N SER A 1137 -32.16 -7.32 9.12
CA SER A 1137 -32.29 -6.12 9.96
C SER A 1137 -32.61 -4.84 9.17
N LEU A 1138 -32.70 -4.93 7.83
CA LEU A 1138 -33.00 -3.83 6.93
C LEU A 1138 -34.48 -3.90 6.52
N PRO A 1139 -35.29 -2.83 6.70
CA PRO A 1139 -36.66 -2.82 6.22
C PRO A 1139 -36.69 -2.92 4.69
N THR A 1140 -37.67 -3.64 4.14
CA THR A 1140 -37.95 -3.72 2.71
C THR A 1140 -38.31 -2.34 2.13
N GLU A 1141 -38.08 -2.15 0.84
CA GLU A 1141 -38.13 -0.88 0.08
C GLU A 1141 -39.39 0.01 0.26
N GLU A 1142 -40.47 -0.48 0.86
CA GLU A 1142 -41.75 0.24 1.00
C GLU A 1142 -41.80 1.30 2.12
N VAL A 1143 -40.79 1.41 3.00
CA VAL A 1143 -40.77 2.42 4.09
C VAL A 1143 -39.99 3.71 3.72
N PHE A 1144 -39.42 3.79 2.51
CA PHE A 1144 -38.40 4.79 2.15
C PHE A 1144 -38.88 6.19 1.70
N GLN A 1145 -40.15 6.57 1.91
CA GLN A 1145 -40.68 7.84 1.37
C GLN A 1145 -40.96 8.97 2.37
N SER A 1146 -40.63 8.89 3.66
CA SER A 1146 -40.74 10.09 4.50
C SER A 1146 -39.73 10.20 5.64
N SER A 1147 -39.05 11.35 5.66
CA SER A 1147 -38.22 11.94 6.72
C SER A 1147 -36.69 11.78 6.61
N THR A 1148 -36.05 12.93 6.65
CA THR A 1148 -34.62 13.25 6.53
C THR A 1148 -33.78 12.84 7.76
N ALA A 1149 -33.98 11.63 8.30
CA ALA A 1149 -33.25 11.17 9.47
C ALA A 1149 -32.82 9.70 9.33
N LEU A 1150 -31.91 9.40 8.41
CA LEU A 1150 -31.28 8.08 8.32
C LEU A 1150 -29.84 8.17 7.78
N SER A 1151 -28.99 8.86 8.54
CA SER A 1151 -27.51 8.81 8.36
C SER A 1151 -26.83 7.90 9.41
N VAL A 1152 -27.60 7.09 10.15
CA VAL A 1152 -27.09 6.43 11.37
C VAL A 1152 -27.03 4.90 11.29
N VAL A 1153 -27.47 4.26 10.20
CA VAL A 1153 -27.51 2.77 10.11
C VAL A 1153 -26.67 2.19 8.96
N LEU A 1154 -25.90 3.00 8.23
CA LEU A 1154 -25.02 2.55 7.13
C LEU A 1154 -23.53 2.87 7.36
N ILE A 1155 -23.05 2.79 8.61
CA ILE A 1155 -21.61 2.74 8.95
C ILE A 1155 -21.35 1.54 9.86
#